data_AF-A0A6G2QX07-F1
#
_entry.id   AF-A0A6G2QX07-F1
#
_cell.length_a   1.000
_cell.length_b   1.000
_cell.length_c   1.000
_cell.angle_alpha   90.00
_cell.angle_beta   90.00
_cell.angle_gamma   90.00
#
_symmetry.space_group_name_H-M   'P 1'
#
loop_
_entity.id
_entity.type
_entity.pdbx_description
1 polymer ?
#
loop_
_entity_poly.entity_id
_entity_poly.type
_entity_poly.pdbx_seq_one_letter_code
_entity_poly.pdbx_strand_id
1 'polypeptide(L)'
;MNTLKPRLLRIAGLPVHVWTEGGSPSLFDQLAKLESLEAKRAEMDTQVAEDIGEHLVPLTVYDRRQRWSLLNVRRILHRGENLSIAQWELLEDLAGTASLAAADPAALRNIRSAAELGRACAVAARELDRMVEEEHLRLLRLPWDLLQGSMHGRLALAYGAISGADDIRKRLRRGEPWTGKELRRRSDYLWRMIARGAVKTTPRSWLGHVAPVDVSPAGHTDGHGMVVTDAYSVTWMENLYLQRNGPADAWADRTFPGSTVGLAPLVRMDAEYLTCWGNDPANPARVTELRLRSTRAMRVLFDVLRQGALTVQDIEASVLPSSADAQERSGLRDFLAHLVSLGALTSARPVRQNSSGWMSAGELEQHPRFIAETGYTDVYRKARCSFAMPPRLPTAVDTALRLMALVTGAGARRPDIGIVNLVTEMPQAVPEVLARHSQGLSHSPPAADAPGRTSWPKPSASESGYKKLTSWIDSVAPTDGRFEGHIDITSRILDAFGIDDPPRRWPVDVTLRLGTRCVVLDNTAPSGVLTARFADSLARMHDRVPFVDDHRSFIRNLDDETGIRSVELMLPSQNIWAANAVRRPLYTSAWTGDSSLDLYCHRSQRDITPSFVPLGELLVSRDSEGALLVTTAAGERVRIVYHATRTPLPPWDALTGLLLHGSPQFAISGRSLRCSLMAFPRRRFLPRITVEGVLVVSAAQWRVTSSDLWPLDASRLHKARLLYRMRRDRFLPRWVFVSPAAGASPVPCDLESLRAISTMEHAMAMCASPESDGMVIEEMIPDPSEFRTVDLSDPLCDRVATEVLLATERTDRSRMASRDPAKGGRKDG
;
A
#
# COMPACT_ATOMS: atom_id res chain seq x y z
N MET A 1 14.21 23.32 16.50
CA MET A 1 14.22 21.94 15.99
C MET A 1 12.78 21.55 15.69
N ASN A 2 12.50 21.00 14.51
CA ASN A 2 11.15 20.54 14.18
C ASN A 2 10.76 19.39 15.11
N THR A 3 9.60 19.48 15.76
CA THR A 3 9.06 18.36 16.54
C THR A 3 8.17 17.49 15.65
N LEU A 4 8.15 16.18 15.91
CA LEU A 4 7.21 15.26 15.28
C LEU A 4 6.08 14.98 16.27
N LYS A 5 4.83 15.14 15.83
CA LYS A 5 3.65 14.90 16.67
C LYS A 5 3.00 13.57 16.31
N PRO A 6 2.74 12.67 17.27
CA PRO A 6 2.01 11.43 17.01
C PRO A 6 0.58 11.73 16.57
N ARG A 7 0.05 10.85 15.71
CA ARG A 7 -1.31 10.95 15.21
C ARG A 7 -2.07 9.65 15.46
N LEU A 8 -1.63 8.58 14.81
CA LEU A 8 -2.30 7.28 14.82
C LEU A 8 -1.26 6.15 14.77
N LEU A 9 -1.66 4.99 15.25
CA LEU A 9 -1.04 3.71 15.02
C LEU A 9 -1.91 2.91 14.05
N ARG A 10 -1.31 2.40 12.99
CA ARG A 10 -1.92 1.41 12.10
C ARG A 10 -1.37 0.04 12.45
N ILE A 11 -2.25 -0.93 12.58
CA ILE A 11 -1.94 -2.25 13.13
C ILE A 11 -2.40 -3.29 12.11
N ALA A 12 -1.57 -4.29 11.83
CA ALA A 12 -1.99 -5.42 11.02
C ALA A 12 -3.10 -6.21 11.76
N GLY A 13 -4.10 -6.69 11.05
CA GLY A 13 -5.29 -7.27 11.67
C GLY A 13 -5.12 -8.68 12.24
N LEU A 14 -4.03 -9.37 11.89
CA LEU A 14 -3.68 -10.70 12.37
C LEU A 14 -2.28 -10.66 13.02
N PRO A 15 -2.05 -11.44 14.10
CA PRO A 15 -0.71 -11.66 14.64
C PRO A 15 0.24 -12.27 13.61
N VAL A 16 1.55 -12.00 13.74
CA VAL A 16 2.53 -12.40 12.73
C VAL A 16 2.72 -13.92 12.65
N HIS A 17 2.61 -14.65 13.77
CA HIS A 17 2.75 -16.11 13.78
C HIS A 17 1.77 -16.79 12.82
N VAL A 18 0.55 -16.28 12.68
CA VAL A 18 -0.47 -16.82 11.75
C VAL A 18 0.04 -16.87 10.31
N TRP A 19 0.97 -15.99 9.93
CA TRP A 19 1.65 -16.06 8.65
C TRP A 19 2.92 -16.90 8.68
N THR A 20 3.77 -16.77 9.70
CA THR A 20 5.07 -17.46 9.75
C THR A 20 4.97 -18.96 10.00
N GLU A 21 3.85 -19.47 10.51
CA GLU A 21 3.52 -20.91 10.57
C GLU A 21 3.48 -21.58 9.18
N GLY A 22 3.36 -20.80 8.11
CA GLY A 22 3.50 -21.27 6.74
C GLY A 22 4.95 -21.59 6.33
N GLY A 23 5.95 -21.23 7.14
CA GLY A 23 7.35 -21.61 6.93
C GLY A 23 7.64 -23.04 7.38
N SER A 24 8.75 -23.60 6.88
CA SER A 24 9.29 -24.90 7.31
C SER A 24 10.83 -24.84 7.39
N PRO A 25 11.40 -24.14 8.40
CA PRO A 25 12.86 -23.96 8.49
C PRO A 25 13.61 -25.29 8.53
N SER A 26 13.06 -26.30 9.22
CA SER A 26 13.63 -27.64 9.29
C SER A 26 13.74 -28.33 7.92
N LEU A 27 12.79 -28.09 7.00
CA LEU A 27 12.90 -28.61 5.62
C LEU A 27 14.07 -27.95 4.88
N PHE A 28 14.27 -26.64 5.07
CA PHE A 28 15.37 -25.90 4.46
C PHE A 28 16.72 -26.24 5.08
N ASP A 29 16.78 -26.61 6.37
CA ASP A 29 17.97 -27.18 6.99
C ASP A 29 18.34 -28.54 6.38
N GLN A 30 17.35 -29.40 6.07
CA GLN A 30 17.61 -30.67 5.37
C GLN A 30 18.02 -30.45 3.91
N LEU A 31 17.47 -29.45 3.21
CA LEU A 31 17.95 -29.02 1.89
C LEU A 31 19.43 -28.61 1.97
N ALA A 32 19.79 -27.79 2.96
CA ALA A 32 21.17 -27.36 3.18
C ALA A 32 22.10 -28.55 3.44
N LYS A 33 21.66 -29.51 4.26
CA LYS A 33 22.41 -30.74 4.55
C LYS A 33 22.62 -31.58 3.29
N LEU A 34 21.59 -31.78 2.46
CA LEU A 34 21.72 -32.52 1.21
C LEU A 34 22.71 -31.84 0.26
N GLU A 35 22.61 -30.52 0.09
CA GLU A 35 23.54 -29.76 -0.77
C GLU A 35 24.99 -29.83 -0.27
N SER A 36 25.21 -29.83 1.06
CA SER A 36 26.53 -30.02 1.65
C SER A 36 27.06 -31.45 1.41
N LEU A 37 26.22 -32.48 1.53
CA LEU A 37 26.61 -33.86 1.25
C LEU A 37 26.96 -34.07 -0.22
N GLU A 38 26.16 -33.52 -1.13
CA GLU A 38 26.42 -33.60 -2.56
C GLU A 38 27.68 -32.83 -2.97
N ALA A 39 27.97 -31.67 -2.36
CA ALA A 39 29.22 -30.94 -2.60
C ALA A 39 30.44 -31.76 -2.18
N LYS A 40 30.42 -32.33 -0.96
CA LYS A 40 31.49 -33.23 -0.48
C LYS A 40 31.65 -34.45 -1.37
N ARG A 41 30.54 -35.03 -1.84
CA ARG A 41 30.58 -36.16 -2.75
C ARG A 41 31.20 -35.77 -4.09
N ALA A 42 30.81 -34.63 -4.69
CA ALA A 42 31.36 -34.17 -5.96
C ALA A 42 32.88 -33.92 -5.91
N GLU A 43 33.38 -33.39 -4.79
CA GLU A 43 34.83 -33.26 -4.53
C GLU A 43 35.52 -34.63 -4.56
N MET A 44 34.90 -35.65 -3.94
CA MET A 44 35.45 -37.01 -3.88
C MET A 44 35.24 -37.82 -5.16
N ASP A 45 34.16 -37.58 -5.92
CA ASP A 45 33.84 -38.31 -7.16
C ASP A 45 34.97 -38.12 -8.19
N THR A 46 35.60 -36.94 -8.22
CA THR A 46 36.77 -36.67 -9.08
C THR A 46 37.98 -37.50 -8.67
N GLN A 47 38.31 -37.51 -7.38
CA GLN A 47 39.42 -38.30 -6.84
C GLN A 47 39.19 -39.81 -7.06
N VAL A 48 37.98 -40.30 -6.81
CA VAL A 48 37.64 -41.71 -7.02
C VAL A 48 37.69 -42.09 -8.50
N ALA A 49 37.33 -41.19 -9.42
CA ALA A 49 37.44 -41.44 -10.85
C ALA A 49 38.91 -41.57 -11.30
N GLU A 50 39.82 -40.81 -10.69
CA GLU A 50 41.27 -40.94 -10.87
C GLU A 50 41.77 -42.27 -10.28
N ASP A 51 41.42 -42.56 -9.01
CA ASP A 51 41.79 -43.80 -8.33
C ASP A 51 41.36 -45.05 -9.11
N ILE A 52 40.16 -45.03 -9.73
CA ILE A 52 39.70 -46.11 -10.61
C ILE A 52 40.61 -46.25 -11.84
N GLY A 53 40.98 -45.14 -12.47
CA GLY A 53 41.79 -45.14 -13.69
C GLY A 53 43.23 -45.59 -13.45
N GLU A 54 43.83 -45.14 -12.35
CA GLU A 54 45.22 -45.40 -12.01
C GLU A 54 45.43 -46.76 -11.33
N HIS A 55 44.49 -47.18 -10.48
CA HIS A 55 44.72 -48.34 -9.60
C HIS A 55 43.82 -49.54 -9.88
N LEU A 56 42.59 -49.34 -10.38
CA LEU A 56 41.65 -50.46 -10.63
C LEU A 56 41.68 -50.98 -12.07
N VAL A 57 41.58 -50.10 -13.06
CA VAL A 57 41.55 -50.50 -14.48
C VAL A 57 42.79 -51.32 -14.90
N PRO A 58 44.03 -51.02 -14.42
CA PRO A 58 45.23 -51.77 -14.82
C PRO A 58 45.33 -53.18 -14.23
N LEU A 59 44.53 -53.54 -13.22
CA LEU A 59 44.66 -54.85 -12.57
C LEU A 59 44.30 -55.98 -13.54
N THR A 60 45.17 -56.99 -13.63
CA THR A 60 45.01 -58.13 -14.54
C THR A 60 43.91 -59.10 -14.10
N VAL A 61 43.51 -59.06 -12.82
CA VAL A 61 42.50 -59.92 -12.19
C VAL A 61 41.09 -59.73 -12.75
N TYR A 62 40.77 -58.55 -13.30
CA TYR A 62 39.44 -58.27 -13.83
C TYR A 62 39.25 -58.84 -15.25
N ASP A 63 38.06 -59.33 -15.55
CA ASP A 63 37.69 -59.72 -16.92
C ASP A 63 37.31 -58.50 -17.78
N ARG A 64 37.01 -58.73 -19.07
CA ARG A 64 36.63 -57.66 -20.01
C ARG A 64 35.36 -56.91 -19.58
N ARG A 65 34.38 -57.61 -19.00
CA ARG A 65 33.09 -57.04 -18.58
C ARG A 65 33.26 -56.18 -17.33
N GLN A 66 34.03 -56.64 -16.36
CA GLN A 66 34.37 -55.92 -15.13
C GLN A 66 35.17 -54.65 -15.44
N ARG A 67 36.19 -54.72 -16.31
CA ARG A 67 36.92 -53.52 -16.76
C ARG A 67 36.02 -52.51 -17.46
N TRP A 68 35.07 -52.98 -18.29
CA TRP A 68 34.11 -52.09 -18.94
C TRP A 68 33.18 -51.41 -17.92
N SER A 69 32.71 -52.14 -16.90
CA SER A 69 31.93 -51.55 -15.80
C SER A 69 32.72 -50.50 -15.01
N LEU A 70 34.00 -50.75 -14.68
CA LEU A 70 34.86 -49.77 -14.01
C LEU A 70 35.06 -48.50 -14.85
N LEU A 71 35.33 -48.65 -16.15
CA LEU A 71 35.45 -47.52 -17.06
C LEU A 71 34.14 -46.73 -17.20
N ASN A 72 32.99 -47.42 -17.16
CA ASN A 72 31.69 -46.76 -17.18
C ASN A 72 31.44 -45.98 -15.89
N VAL A 73 31.70 -46.58 -14.72
CA VAL A 73 31.60 -45.92 -13.41
C VAL A 73 32.51 -44.69 -13.37
N ARG A 74 33.77 -44.84 -13.80
CA ARG A 74 34.72 -43.73 -13.91
C ARG A 74 34.19 -42.58 -14.79
N ARG A 75 33.59 -42.88 -15.95
CA ARG A 75 32.99 -41.86 -16.82
C ARG A 75 31.78 -41.17 -16.19
N ILE A 76 30.96 -41.90 -15.43
CA ILE A 76 29.83 -41.33 -14.69
C ILE A 76 30.34 -40.36 -13.62
N LEU A 77 31.33 -40.77 -12.83
CA LEU A 77 31.94 -39.94 -11.79
C LEU A 77 32.65 -38.70 -12.36
N HIS A 78 33.42 -38.83 -13.45
CA HIS A 78 34.02 -37.67 -14.14
C HIS A 78 32.97 -36.68 -14.69
N ARG A 79 31.76 -37.14 -14.98
CA ARG A 79 30.63 -36.28 -15.40
C ARG A 79 29.85 -35.70 -14.22
N GLY A 80 30.20 -36.05 -12.97
CA GLY A 80 29.46 -35.66 -11.76
C GLY A 80 28.07 -36.29 -11.67
N GLU A 81 27.81 -37.36 -12.43
CA GLU A 81 26.53 -38.06 -12.43
C GLU A 81 26.42 -39.02 -11.23
N ASN A 82 25.18 -39.27 -10.77
CA ASN A 82 24.94 -40.17 -9.64
C ASN A 82 25.11 -41.64 -10.05
N LEU A 83 25.89 -42.41 -9.28
CA LEU A 83 25.87 -43.87 -9.33
C LEU A 83 24.64 -44.42 -8.59
N SER A 84 24.06 -45.50 -9.10
CA SER A 84 23.05 -46.28 -8.40
C SER A 84 23.68 -47.03 -7.22
N ILE A 85 22.84 -47.46 -6.26
CA ILE A 85 23.31 -48.25 -5.10
C ILE A 85 24.05 -49.51 -5.57
N ALA A 86 23.50 -50.22 -6.58
CA ALA A 86 24.13 -51.40 -7.16
C ALA A 86 25.48 -51.10 -7.84
N GLN A 87 25.67 -49.90 -8.39
CA GLN A 87 26.95 -49.49 -8.97
C GLN A 87 28.00 -49.17 -7.89
N TRP A 88 27.58 -48.59 -6.76
CA TRP A 88 28.45 -48.40 -5.60
C TRP A 88 28.86 -49.74 -4.98
N GLU A 89 27.91 -50.68 -4.80
CA GLU A 89 28.19 -52.04 -4.30
C GLU A 89 29.15 -52.78 -5.23
N LEU A 90 28.92 -52.73 -6.55
CA LEU A 90 29.85 -53.31 -7.54
C LEU A 90 31.25 -52.71 -7.44
N LEU A 91 31.36 -51.39 -7.27
CA LEU A 91 32.65 -50.71 -7.16
C LEU A 91 33.39 -51.11 -5.87
N GLU A 92 32.68 -51.16 -4.74
CA GLU A 92 33.23 -51.61 -3.45
C GLU A 92 33.71 -53.07 -3.51
N ASP A 93 32.94 -53.96 -4.14
CA ASP A 93 33.29 -55.38 -4.32
C ASP A 93 34.54 -55.55 -5.19
N LEU A 94 34.59 -54.84 -6.32
CA LEU A 94 35.77 -54.87 -7.20
C LEU A 94 36.99 -54.26 -6.51
N ALA A 95 36.83 -53.15 -5.79
CA ALA A 95 37.92 -52.52 -5.04
C ALA A 95 38.38 -53.34 -3.82
N GLY A 96 37.50 -54.16 -3.25
CA GLY A 96 37.79 -55.06 -2.14
C GLY A 96 38.68 -56.26 -2.49
N THR A 97 39.08 -56.43 -3.76
CA THR A 97 40.04 -57.49 -4.14
C THR A 97 41.35 -57.34 -3.36
N ALA A 98 41.88 -58.46 -2.86
CA ALA A 98 43.05 -58.50 -1.98
C ALA A 98 44.29 -57.79 -2.58
N SER A 99 44.37 -57.70 -3.91
CA SER A 99 45.48 -57.04 -4.62
C SER A 99 45.47 -55.51 -4.48
N LEU A 100 44.31 -54.84 -4.51
CA LEU A 100 44.23 -53.38 -4.32
C LEU A 100 44.33 -53.02 -2.84
N ALA A 101 43.63 -53.78 -1.98
CA ALA A 101 43.65 -53.54 -0.54
C ALA A 101 45.07 -53.59 0.06
N ALA A 102 45.96 -54.40 -0.52
CA ALA A 102 47.37 -54.46 -0.14
C ALA A 102 48.24 -53.38 -0.83
N ALA A 103 47.93 -52.99 -2.07
CA ALA A 103 48.77 -52.10 -2.88
C ALA A 103 48.49 -50.61 -2.67
N ASP A 104 47.21 -50.22 -2.49
CA ASP A 104 46.83 -48.83 -2.22
C ASP A 104 45.63 -48.74 -1.24
N PRO A 105 45.92 -48.70 0.07
CA PRO A 105 44.89 -48.53 1.10
C PRO A 105 44.19 -47.18 1.06
N ALA A 106 44.78 -46.15 0.43
CA ALA A 106 44.19 -44.81 0.36
C ALA A 106 43.08 -44.76 -0.68
N ALA A 107 43.32 -45.30 -1.88
CA ALA A 107 42.32 -45.43 -2.94
C ALA A 107 41.09 -46.24 -2.46
N LEU A 108 41.31 -47.35 -1.74
CA LEU A 108 40.21 -48.13 -1.15
C LEU A 108 39.39 -47.34 -0.13
N ARG A 109 40.04 -46.52 0.71
CA ARG A 109 39.34 -45.64 1.66
C ARG A 109 38.52 -44.57 0.96
N ASN A 110 39.07 -43.96 -0.09
CA ASN A 110 38.38 -42.95 -0.90
C ASN A 110 37.11 -43.54 -1.54
N ILE A 111 37.23 -44.72 -2.16
CA ILE A 111 36.11 -45.43 -2.78
C ILE A 111 35.01 -45.74 -1.76
N ARG A 112 35.35 -46.31 -0.59
CA ARG A 112 34.38 -46.62 0.47
C ARG A 112 33.71 -45.35 1.01
N SER A 113 34.49 -44.31 1.25
CA SER A 113 33.98 -43.04 1.76
C SER A 113 33.05 -42.37 0.74
N ALA A 114 33.35 -42.44 -0.56
CA ALA A 114 32.49 -41.93 -1.62
C ALA A 114 31.19 -42.76 -1.75
N ALA A 115 31.27 -44.08 -1.60
CA ALA A 115 30.09 -44.95 -1.60
C ALA A 115 29.18 -44.68 -0.39
N GLU A 116 29.76 -44.47 0.81
CA GLU A 116 29.02 -44.05 2.00
C GLU A 116 28.31 -42.70 1.79
N LEU A 117 29.01 -41.70 1.23
CA LEU A 117 28.41 -40.41 0.88
C LEU A 117 27.33 -40.55 -0.19
N GLY A 118 27.56 -41.38 -1.22
CA GLY A 118 26.58 -41.67 -2.27
C GLY A 118 25.29 -42.27 -1.71
N ARG A 119 25.40 -43.25 -0.80
CA ARG A 119 24.26 -43.83 -0.07
C ARG A 119 23.57 -42.78 0.81
N ALA A 120 24.33 -41.97 1.55
CA ALA A 120 23.79 -40.92 2.40
C ALA A 120 23.01 -39.87 1.59
N CYS A 121 23.54 -39.42 0.45
CA CYS A 121 22.84 -38.53 -0.48
C CYS A 121 21.53 -39.15 -1.00
N ALA A 122 21.56 -40.42 -1.41
CA ALA A 122 20.36 -41.10 -1.92
C ALA A 122 19.26 -41.26 -0.85
N VAL A 123 19.65 -41.56 0.40
CA VAL A 123 18.71 -41.63 1.54
C VAL A 123 18.16 -40.25 1.85
N ALA A 124 19.02 -39.23 1.96
CA ALA A 124 18.60 -37.86 2.24
C ALA A 124 17.68 -37.29 1.15
N ALA A 125 17.95 -37.58 -0.14
CA ALA A 125 17.11 -37.12 -1.24
C ALA A 125 15.71 -37.75 -1.22
N ARG A 126 15.58 -39.06 -0.95
CA ARG A 126 14.27 -39.72 -0.82
C ARG A 126 13.47 -39.20 0.36
N GLU A 127 14.13 -39.02 1.49
CA GLU A 127 13.49 -38.47 2.68
C GLU A 127 13.01 -37.04 2.44
N LEU A 128 13.82 -36.24 1.76
CA LEU A 128 13.46 -34.86 1.44
C LEU A 128 12.30 -34.75 0.47
N ASP A 129 12.20 -35.66 -0.51
CA ASP A 129 11.05 -35.75 -1.42
C ASP A 129 9.75 -36.01 -0.64
N ARG A 130 9.78 -36.96 0.31
CA ARG A 130 8.67 -37.24 1.23
C ARG A 130 8.30 -36.01 2.06
N MET A 131 9.29 -35.37 2.68
CA MET A 131 9.06 -34.16 3.49
C MET A 131 8.47 -33.01 2.68
N VAL A 132 8.90 -32.82 1.41
CA VAL A 132 8.37 -31.80 0.52
C VAL A 132 6.88 -32.05 0.20
N GLU A 133 6.50 -33.30 -0.05
CA GLU A 133 5.10 -33.63 -0.33
C GLU A 133 4.22 -33.50 0.93
N GLU A 134 4.71 -33.93 2.10
CA GLU A 134 4.02 -33.73 3.37
C GLU A 134 3.82 -32.25 3.70
N GLU A 135 4.85 -31.43 3.49
CA GLU A 135 4.77 -30.00 3.67
C GLU A 135 3.79 -29.35 2.68
N HIS A 136 3.78 -29.81 1.42
CA HIS A 136 2.80 -29.35 0.44
C HIS A 136 1.36 -29.63 0.92
N LEU A 137 1.07 -30.84 1.37
CA LEU A 137 -0.24 -31.23 1.87
C LEU A 137 -0.63 -30.45 3.14
N ARG A 138 0.31 -30.23 4.06
CA ARG A 138 0.11 -29.40 5.25
C ARG A 138 -0.34 -28.00 4.85
N LEU A 139 0.39 -27.35 3.94
CA LEU A 139 0.13 -25.97 3.50
C LEU A 139 -1.21 -25.79 2.79
N LEU A 140 -1.80 -26.83 2.20
CA LEU A 140 -3.13 -26.74 1.59
C LEU A 140 -4.23 -26.53 2.63
N ARG A 141 -4.18 -27.26 3.76
CA ARG A 141 -5.18 -27.21 4.83
C ARG A 141 -4.91 -26.12 5.87
N LEU A 142 -3.63 -25.91 6.19
CA LEU A 142 -3.18 -25.06 7.28
C LEU A 142 -3.81 -23.66 7.35
N PRO A 143 -3.98 -22.87 6.26
CA PRO A 143 -4.46 -21.50 6.40
C PRO A 143 -5.91 -21.45 6.94
N TRP A 144 -6.72 -22.47 6.67
CA TRP A 144 -8.05 -22.57 7.25
C TRP A 144 -7.98 -22.86 8.74
N ASP A 145 -7.14 -23.81 9.14
CA ASP A 145 -6.97 -24.20 10.54
C ASP A 145 -6.41 -23.04 11.38
N LEU A 146 -5.44 -22.27 10.85
CA LEU A 146 -4.90 -21.08 11.52
C LEU A 146 -5.94 -19.98 11.71
N LEU A 147 -6.79 -19.73 10.69
CA LEU A 147 -7.86 -18.73 10.80
C LEU A 147 -8.98 -19.18 11.76
N GLN A 148 -9.30 -20.47 11.84
CA GLN A 148 -10.26 -20.99 12.81
C GLN A 148 -9.68 -21.04 14.23
N GLY A 149 -8.40 -21.37 14.36
CA GLY A 149 -7.68 -21.47 15.63
C GLY A 149 -7.41 -20.12 16.28
N SER A 150 -7.16 -19.07 15.49
CA SER A 150 -6.95 -17.71 15.99
C SER A 150 -8.25 -16.92 16.15
N MET A 151 -8.34 -16.15 17.23
CA MET A 151 -9.48 -15.28 17.50
C MET A 151 -9.66 -14.20 16.42
N HIS A 152 -8.58 -13.49 16.05
CA HIS A 152 -8.62 -12.49 14.97
C HIS A 152 -8.97 -13.11 13.62
N GLY A 153 -8.52 -14.33 13.36
CA GLY A 153 -8.89 -15.08 12.15
C GLY A 153 -10.38 -15.40 12.10
N ARG A 154 -10.97 -15.85 13.22
CA ARG A 154 -12.41 -16.09 13.34
C ARG A 154 -13.21 -14.80 13.14
N LEU A 155 -12.78 -13.69 13.74
CA LEU A 155 -13.40 -12.39 13.57
C LEU A 155 -13.29 -11.90 12.10
N ALA A 156 -12.14 -12.07 11.46
CA ALA A 156 -11.96 -11.73 10.05
C ALA A 156 -12.87 -12.53 9.10
N LEU A 157 -13.09 -13.82 9.38
CA LEU A 157 -14.05 -14.65 8.66
C LEU A 157 -15.49 -14.27 8.97
N ALA A 158 -15.79 -13.99 10.25
CA ALA A 158 -17.11 -13.65 10.77
C ALA A 158 -17.68 -12.34 10.20
N TYR A 159 -16.83 -11.34 10.03
CA TYR A 159 -17.17 -10.02 9.48
C TYR A 159 -16.96 -9.92 7.96
N GLY A 160 -16.71 -11.05 7.28
CA GLY A 160 -16.57 -11.10 5.83
C GLY A 160 -15.34 -10.38 5.27
N ALA A 161 -14.34 -10.06 6.12
CA ALA A 161 -13.09 -9.46 5.66
C ALA A 161 -12.30 -10.41 4.74
N ILE A 162 -12.47 -11.72 4.97
CA ILE A 162 -12.00 -12.79 4.12
C ILE A 162 -13.23 -13.46 3.48
N SER A 163 -13.39 -13.31 2.17
CA SER A 163 -14.57 -13.80 1.47
C SER A 163 -14.51 -15.31 1.18
N GLY A 164 -15.66 -15.93 0.97
CA GLY A 164 -15.74 -17.35 0.59
C GLY A 164 -15.62 -18.35 1.75
N ALA A 165 -15.63 -17.89 3.01
CA ALA A 165 -15.61 -18.77 4.19
C ALA A 165 -16.76 -19.80 4.17
N ASP A 166 -17.97 -19.39 3.78
CA ASP A 166 -19.14 -20.29 3.72
C ASP A 166 -19.05 -21.30 2.59
N ASP A 167 -18.45 -20.95 1.46
CA ASP A 167 -18.17 -21.89 0.37
C ASP A 167 -17.20 -22.97 0.86
N ILE A 168 -16.13 -22.59 1.56
CA ILE A 168 -15.17 -23.54 2.15
C ILE A 168 -15.88 -24.48 3.14
N ARG A 169 -16.68 -23.94 4.08
CA ARG A 169 -17.45 -24.76 5.04
C ARG A 169 -18.38 -25.75 4.33
N LYS A 170 -19.11 -25.32 3.30
CA LYS A 170 -20.02 -26.19 2.53
C LYS A 170 -19.26 -27.33 1.84
N ARG A 171 -18.09 -27.06 1.26
CA ARG A 171 -17.25 -28.07 0.59
C ARG A 171 -16.65 -29.07 1.56
N LEU A 172 -16.13 -28.62 2.70
CA LEU A 172 -15.61 -29.49 3.74
C LEU A 172 -16.70 -30.42 4.30
N ARG A 173 -17.92 -29.92 4.49
CA ARG A 173 -19.08 -30.75 4.89
C ARG A 173 -19.46 -31.82 3.86
N ARG A 174 -19.16 -31.59 2.57
CA ARG A 174 -19.34 -32.58 1.50
C ARG A 174 -18.20 -33.59 1.40
N GLY A 175 -17.17 -33.47 2.24
CA GLY A 175 -15.99 -34.35 2.20
C GLY A 175 -15.03 -34.04 1.05
N GLU A 176 -15.11 -32.85 0.43
CA GLU A 176 -14.15 -32.47 -0.61
C GLU A 176 -12.73 -32.36 -0.02
N PRO A 177 -11.70 -32.99 -0.63
CA PRO A 177 -10.34 -32.92 -0.10
C PRO A 177 -9.66 -31.60 -0.46
N TRP A 178 -8.75 -31.13 0.40
CA TRP A 178 -7.93 -29.93 0.14
C TRP A 178 -7.05 -30.05 -1.11
N THR A 179 -6.76 -31.28 -1.54
CA THR A 179 -6.08 -31.56 -2.81
C THR A 179 -6.97 -31.34 -4.02
N GLY A 180 -8.28 -31.09 -3.90
CA GLY A 180 -9.18 -30.77 -4.99
C GLY A 180 -8.99 -29.36 -5.55
N LYS A 181 -9.23 -29.15 -6.85
CA LYS A 181 -8.99 -27.87 -7.57
C LYS A 181 -9.56 -26.64 -6.84
N GLU A 182 -10.81 -26.71 -6.40
CA GLU A 182 -11.50 -25.58 -5.77
C GLU A 182 -10.93 -25.23 -4.40
N LEU A 183 -10.69 -26.23 -3.53
CA LEU A 183 -10.12 -26.00 -2.21
C LEU A 183 -8.65 -25.56 -2.29
N ARG A 184 -7.86 -26.01 -3.27
CA ARG A 184 -6.52 -25.46 -3.54
C ARG A 184 -6.59 -23.96 -3.87
N ARG A 185 -7.49 -23.56 -4.79
CA ARG A 185 -7.69 -22.14 -5.13
C ARG A 185 -8.12 -21.31 -3.91
N ARG A 186 -8.95 -21.87 -3.04
CA ARG A 186 -9.35 -21.23 -1.77
C ARG A 186 -8.18 -21.11 -0.81
N SER A 187 -7.37 -22.16 -0.65
CA SER A 187 -6.16 -22.14 0.17
C SER A 187 -5.20 -21.02 -0.25
N ASP A 188 -4.91 -20.89 -1.55
CA ASP A 188 -4.08 -19.81 -2.08
C ASP A 188 -4.67 -18.41 -1.79
N TYR A 189 -5.99 -18.27 -1.85
CA TYR A 189 -6.67 -17.03 -1.47
C TYR A 189 -6.55 -16.73 0.03
N LEU A 190 -6.82 -17.72 0.90
CA LEU A 190 -6.70 -17.56 2.35
C LEU A 190 -5.28 -17.14 2.73
N TRP A 191 -4.28 -17.79 2.17
CA TRP A 191 -2.89 -17.45 2.38
C TRP A 191 -2.52 -16.03 1.97
N ARG A 192 -3.06 -15.52 0.85
CA ARG A 192 -2.90 -14.12 0.46
C ARG A 192 -3.55 -13.17 1.46
N MET A 193 -4.70 -13.55 2.01
CA MET A 193 -5.39 -12.74 3.04
C MET A 193 -4.66 -12.78 4.39
N ILE A 194 -4.13 -13.93 4.79
CA ILE A 194 -3.28 -14.08 5.98
C ILE A 194 -2.03 -13.20 5.85
N ALA A 195 -1.28 -13.33 4.75
CA ALA A 195 -0.08 -12.52 4.52
C ALA A 195 -0.40 -11.02 4.52
N ARG A 196 -1.53 -10.62 3.95
CA ARG A 196 -2.02 -9.23 4.03
C ARG A 196 -2.31 -8.83 5.48
N GLY A 197 -3.11 -9.62 6.18
CA GLY A 197 -3.57 -9.32 7.53
C GLY A 197 -2.47 -9.34 8.58
N ALA A 198 -1.38 -10.08 8.35
CA ALA A 198 -0.25 -10.19 9.28
C ALA A 198 0.85 -9.15 9.03
N VAL A 199 1.06 -8.74 7.76
CA VAL A 199 2.22 -7.91 7.37
C VAL A 199 1.83 -6.50 6.95
N LYS A 200 0.63 -6.29 6.39
CA LYS A 200 0.20 -4.96 5.91
C LYS A 200 -0.65 -4.25 6.96
N THR A 201 -0.25 -3.04 7.30
CA THR A 201 -0.91 -2.19 8.31
C THR A 201 -2.01 -1.29 7.72
N THR A 202 -2.12 -1.19 6.39
CA THR A 202 -3.12 -0.33 5.75
C THR A 202 -4.54 -0.77 6.13
N PRO A 203 -5.35 0.11 6.78
CA PRO A 203 -6.67 -0.25 7.30
C PRO A 203 -7.59 -0.84 6.23
N ARG A 204 -8.16 -2.02 6.51
CA ARG A 204 -9.10 -2.72 5.62
C ARG A 204 -9.91 -3.74 6.40
N SER A 205 -11.09 -3.35 6.88
CA SER A 205 -11.94 -4.23 7.71
C SER A 205 -11.09 -4.86 8.83
N TRP A 206 -11.31 -6.13 9.12
CA TRP A 206 -10.56 -6.88 10.13
C TRP A 206 -9.11 -7.22 9.78
N LEU A 207 -8.64 -6.92 8.55
CA LEU A 207 -7.26 -7.18 8.13
C LEU A 207 -6.30 -6.02 8.43
N GLY A 208 -6.78 -4.90 8.98
CA GLY A 208 -5.93 -3.80 9.42
C GLY A 208 -6.72 -2.82 10.27
N HIS A 209 -6.20 -2.48 11.45
CA HIS A 209 -6.89 -1.72 12.51
C HIS A 209 -6.19 -0.37 12.76
N VAL A 210 -6.85 0.50 13.53
CA VAL A 210 -6.33 1.83 13.89
C VAL A 210 -6.41 2.05 15.40
N ALA A 211 -5.39 2.66 15.99
CA ALA A 211 -5.45 3.16 17.36
C ALA A 211 -4.96 4.62 17.41
N PRO A 212 -5.61 5.50 18.20
CA PRO A 212 -4.99 6.77 18.55
C PRO A 212 -3.73 6.53 19.40
N VAL A 213 -2.78 7.47 19.32
CA VAL A 213 -1.51 7.38 20.05
C VAL A 213 -1.36 8.62 20.91
N ASP A 214 -1.32 8.41 22.23
CA ASP A 214 -0.86 9.41 23.19
C ASP A 214 0.65 9.24 23.39
N VAL A 215 1.45 10.26 23.06
CA VAL A 215 2.88 10.27 23.43
C VAL A 215 3.01 10.98 24.76
N SER A 216 3.33 10.22 25.80
CA SER A 216 3.74 10.81 27.07
C SER A 216 5.18 11.35 26.94
N PRO A 217 5.47 12.62 27.32
CA PRO A 217 6.81 13.19 27.28
C PRO A 217 7.77 12.53 28.29
N ALA A 218 7.25 11.81 29.28
CA ALA A 218 8.02 11.17 30.33
C ALA A 218 8.23 9.69 30.02
N GLY A 219 9.50 9.30 29.82
CA GLY A 219 9.95 7.94 29.51
C GLY A 219 9.73 6.91 30.62
N HIS A 220 8.48 6.71 31.05
CA HIS A 220 8.11 5.49 31.78
C HIS A 220 7.81 4.42 30.72
N THR A 221 8.89 3.76 30.28
CA THR A 221 8.77 2.50 29.55
C THR A 221 8.45 1.43 30.57
N ASP A 222 7.19 0.98 30.64
CA ASP A 222 6.80 -0.21 31.38
C ASP A 222 7.35 -1.47 30.70
N GLY A 223 8.66 -1.56 30.45
CA GLY A 223 9.41 -2.73 29.95
C GLY A 223 9.00 -3.33 28.59
N HIS A 224 7.82 -3.04 28.06
CA HIS A 224 7.12 -3.83 27.04
C HIS A 224 6.98 -3.12 25.69
N GLY A 225 7.54 -1.92 25.52
CA GLY A 225 7.47 -1.21 24.24
C GLY A 225 6.03 -0.79 23.88
N MET A 226 5.67 -0.90 22.59
CA MET A 226 4.33 -0.57 22.10
C MET A 226 3.40 -1.75 22.29
N VAL A 227 2.22 -1.52 22.87
CA VAL A 227 1.28 -2.59 23.22
C VAL A 227 -0.11 -2.26 22.74
N VAL A 228 -0.79 -3.21 22.11
CA VAL A 228 -2.22 -3.09 21.76
C VAL A 228 -3.03 -4.01 22.66
N THR A 229 -4.13 -3.51 23.24
CA THR A 229 -4.90 -4.23 24.24
C THR A 229 -6.02 -5.06 23.61
N ASP A 230 -6.67 -5.92 24.39
CA ASP A 230 -7.91 -6.62 24.03
C ASP A 230 -9.15 -5.71 24.10
N ALA A 231 -9.04 -4.47 23.65
CA ALA A 231 -10.19 -3.56 23.58
C ALA A 231 -10.38 -3.09 22.15
N TYR A 232 -11.56 -3.39 21.62
CA TYR A 232 -11.95 -3.17 20.25
C TYR A 232 -13.17 -2.27 20.17
N SER A 233 -13.23 -1.47 19.12
CA SER A 233 -14.48 -0.86 18.68
C SER A 233 -14.61 -1.03 17.16
N VAL A 234 -15.80 -1.36 16.70
CA VAL A 234 -16.08 -1.66 15.31
C VAL A 234 -17.10 -0.67 14.80
N THR A 235 -16.73 0.08 13.77
CA THR A 235 -17.66 0.96 13.05
C THR A 235 -17.99 0.33 11.71
N TRP A 236 -19.27 0.02 11.50
CA TRP A 236 -19.83 -0.26 10.20
C TRP A 236 -20.50 0.98 9.62
N MET A 237 -20.36 1.19 8.32
CA MET A 237 -21.02 2.27 7.60
C MET A 237 -21.54 1.83 6.24
N GLU A 238 -22.71 2.33 5.87
CA GLU A 238 -23.32 2.12 4.56
C GLU A 238 -22.45 2.68 3.42
N ASN A 239 -22.44 2.00 2.26
CA ASN A 239 -21.64 2.42 1.12
C ASN A 239 -22.24 3.67 0.43
N LEU A 240 -21.52 4.79 0.50
CA LEU A 240 -21.97 6.07 -0.07
C LEU A 240 -22.27 6.01 -1.57
N TYR A 241 -21.51 5.22 -2.34
CA TYR A 241 -21.74 5.07 -3.77
C TYR A 241 -23.08 4.38 -4.04
N LEU A 242 -23.37 3.30 -3.31
CA LEU A 242 -24.64 2.60 -3.41
C LEU A 242 -25.80 3.45 -2.88
N GLN A 243 -25.59 4.23 -1.82
CA GLN A 243 -26.63 5.15 -1.34
C GLN A 243 -26.98 6.20 -2.40
N ARG A 244 -25.98 6.74 -3.09
CA ARG A 244 -26.16 7.79 -4.10
C ARG A 244 -26.80 7.27 -5.39
N ASN A 245 -26.37 6.09 -5.86
CA ASN A 245 -26.78 5.54 -7.16
C ASN A 245 -27.87 4.46 -7.04
N GLY A 246 -28.16 3.99 -5.83
CA GLY A 246 -28.98 2.80 -5.57
C GLY A 246 -30.49 3.00 -5.55
N PRO A 247 -31.08 4.22 -5.52
CA PRO A 247 -32.52 4.31 -5.67
C PRO A 247 -32.96 5.38 -6.68
N ALA A 248 -32.89 5.04 -7.97
CA ALA A 248 -33.86 5.59 -8.92
C ALA A 248 -35.28 5.11 -8.55
N ASP A 249 -35.40 3.89 -8.03
CA ASP A 249 -36.67 3.28 -7.62
C ASP A 249 -37.26 3.88 -6.35
N ALA A 250 -36.46 4.35 -5.37
CA ALA A 250 -37.07 4.96 -4.17
C ALA A 250 -37.79 6.25 -4.51
N TRP A 251 -37.29 7.06 -5.47
CA TRP A 251 -37.97 8.28 -5.96
C TRP A 251 -39.35 7.99 -6.57
N ALA A 252 -39.63 6.75 -6.99
CA ALA A 252 -40.95 6.34 -7.47
C ALA A 252 -42.02 6.34 -6.35
N ASP A 253 -41.64 6.05 -5.10
CA ASP A 253 -42.57 5.91 -3.95
C ASP A 253 -42.85 7.23 -3.20
N ARG A 254 -42.34 8.37 -3.70
CA ARG A 254 -42.66 9.76 -3.27
C ARG A 254 -42.51 10.06 -1.77
N THR A 255 -41.84 9.22 -0.99
CA THR A 255 -41.73 9.33 0.47
C THR A 255 -40.27 9.37 0.90
N PHE A 256 -39.75 10.58 1.19
CA PHE A 256 -38.34 10.78 1.57
C PHE A 256 -38.17 11.57 2.87
N PRO A 257 -38.59 11.03 4.02
CA PRO A 257 -38.32 11.69 5.30
C PRO A 257 -36.80 11.83 5.51
N GLY A 258 -36.32 13.08 5.57
CA GLY A 258 -34.93 13.41 5.88
C GLY A 258 -33.93 13.35 4.71
N SER A 259 -34.37 13.12 3.47
CA SER A 259 -33.48 13.25 2.29
C SER A 259 -33.27 14.71 1.92
N THR A 260 -32.08 15.02 1.45
CA THR A 260 -31.72 16.32 0.88
C THR A 260 -31.57 16.23 -0.63
N VAL A 261 -31.98 17.27 -1.33
CA VAL A 261 -31.80 17.45 -2.76
C VAL A 261 -30.87 18.62 -2.98
N GLY A 262 -29.85 18.43 -3.81
CA GLY A 262 -28.91 19.48 -4.19
C GLY A 262 -28.66 19.47 -5.69
N LEU A 263 -28.10 20.56 -6.21
CA LEU A 263 -27.69 20.63 -7.61
C LEU A 263 -26.63 19.57 -7.93
N ALA A 264 -26.63 19.08 -9.17
CA ALA A 264 -25.48 18.35 -9.68
C ALA A 264 -24.21 19.18 -9.47
N PRO A 265 -23.11 18.59 -8.94
CA PRO A 265 -21.94 19.38 -8.56
C PRO A 265 -21.30 20.16 -9.73
N LEU A 266 -21.28 19.56 -10.92
CA LEU A 266 -20.74 20.17 -12.14
C LEU A 266 -21.90 20.70 -12.98
N VAL A 267 -22.41 21.85 -12.59
CA VAL A 267 -23.55 22.49 -13.25
C VAL A 267 -23.21 23.90 -13.69
N ARG A 268 -23.78 24.29 -14.83
CA ARG A 268 -23.74 25.65 -15.38
C ARG A 268 -25.15 26.02 -15.82
N MET A 269 -25.62 27.19 -15.40
CA MET A 269 -26.87 27.75 -15.89
C MET A 269 -26.57 29.03 -16.65
N ASP A 270 -27.07 29.13 -17.87
CA ASP A 270 -27.11 30.36 -18.66
C ASP A 270 -28.59 30.77 -18.91
N ALA A 271 -28.79 31.81 -19.73
CA ALA A 271 -30.12 32.35 -20.01
C ALA A 271 -31.04 31.33 -20.71
N GLU A 272 -30.48 30.36 -21.45
CA GLU A 272 -31.22 29.43 -22.30
C GLU A 272 -31.21 27.99 -21.75
N TYR A 273 -30.11 27.57 -21.13
CA TYR A 273 -29.87 26.19 -20.75
C TYR A 273 -29.28 26.02 -19.35
N LEU A 274 -29.65 24.90 -18.72
CA LEU A 274 -28.93 24.26 -17.63
C LEU A 274 -28.10 23.12 -18.22
N THR A 275 -26.78 23.22 -18.13
CA THR A 275 -25.85 22.16 -18.53
C THR A 275 -25.28 21.49 -17.29
N CYS A 276 -25.38 20.16 -17.22
CA CYS A 276 -24.81 19.35 -16.15
C CYS A 276 -23.81 18.34 -16.75
N TRP A 277 -22.70 18.12 -16.07
CA TRP A 277 -21.74 17.07 -16.41
C TRP A 277 -21.70 16.01 -15.32
N GLY A 278 -21.84 14.74 -15.71
CA GLY A 278 -21.86 13.61 -14.78
C GLY A 278 -21.04 12.43 -15.28
N ASN A 279 -20.79 11.47 -14.41
CA ASN A 279 -20.21 10.19 -14.81
C ASN A 279 -21.32 9.32 -15.43
N ASP A 280 -21.04 8.64 -16.54
CA ASP A 280 -21.96 7.67 -17.13
C ASP A 280 -22.20 6.52 -16.13
N PRO A 281 -23.45 6.22 -15.73
CA PRO A 281 -23.74 5.12 -14.81
C PRO A 281 -23.26 3.75 -15.32
N ALA A 282 -23.27 3.53 -16.64
CA ALA A 282 -22.80 2.29 -17.27
C ALA A 282 -21.28 2.25 -17.42
N ASN A 283 -20.63 3.40 -17.51
CA ASN A 283 -19.18 3.52 -17.56
C ASN A 283 -18.69 4.72 -16.73
N PRO A 284 -18.40 4.54 -15.43
CA PRO A 284 -17.99 5.64 -14.55
C PRO A 284 -16.71 6.38 -14.97
N ALA A 285 -15.93 5.86 -15.93
CA ALA A 285 -14.77 6.58 -16.48
C ALA A 285 -15.14 7.56 -17.61
N ARG A 286 -16.38 7.53 -18.10
CA ARG A 286 -16.90 8.41 -19.14
C ARG A 286 -17.69 9.55 -18.53
N VAL A 287 -17.55 10.73 -19.11
CA VAL A 287 -18.34 11.93 -18.76
C VAL A 287 -19.49 12.09 -19.74
N THR A 288 -20.70 12.33 -19.24
CA THR A 288 -21.89 12.66 -20.03
C THR A 288 -22.27 14.12 -19.81
N GLU A 289 -22.74 14.77 -20.86
CA GLU A 289 -23.30 16.12 -20.81
C GLU A 289 -24.82 16.04 -20.94
N LEU A 290 -25.53 16.65 -20.00
CA LEU A 290 -26.98 16.85 -20.02
C LEU A 290 -27.26 18.33 -20.24
N ARG A 291 -28.11 18.66 -21.23
CA ARG A 291 -28.58 20.03 -21.48
C ARG A 291 -30.09 20.08 -21.36
N LEU A 292 -30.58 20.90 -20.42
CA LEU A 292 -32.01 21.14 -20.19
C LEU A 292 -32.34 22.60 -20.49
N ARG A 293 -33.53 22.89 -21.02
CA ARG A 293 -33.97 24.28 -21.24
C ARG A 293 -34.18 24.98 -19.89
N SER A 294 -33.68 26.19 -19.77
CA SER A 294 -33.84 27.06 -18.59
C SER A 294 -35.26 27.63 -18.53
N THR A 295 -36.14 26.98 -17.77
CA THR A 295 -37.50 27.48 -17.51
C THR A 295 -37.53 28.39 -16.28
N ARG A 296 -38.63 29.14 -16.06
CA ARG A 296 -38.79 29.93 -14.83
C ARG A 296 -38.75 29.07 -13.58
N ALA A 297 -39.43 27.92 -13.59
CA ALA A 297 -39.42 26.97 -12.48
C ALA A 297 -38.00 26.43 -12.20
N MET A 298 -37.24 26.12 -13.26
CA MET A 298 -35.85 25.70 -13.13
C MET A 298 -34.98 26.77 -12.47
N ARG A 299 -35.11 28.03 -12.89
CA ARG A 299 -34.34 29.16 -12.31
C ARG A 299 -34.64 29.36 -10.83
N VAL A 300 -35.92 29.38 -10.45
CA VAL A 300 -36.33 29.51 -9.05
C VAL A 300 -35.76 28.37 -8.20
N LEU A 301 -35.88 27.13 -8.68
CA LEU A 301 -35.33 25.97 -7.99
C LEU A 301 -33.80 26.04 -7.87
N PHE A 302 -33.12 26.46 -8.93
CA PHE A 302 -31.68 26.61 -8.95
C PHE A 302 -31.19 27.68 -7.96
N ASP A 303 -31.87 28.82 -7.89
CA ASP A 303 -31.57 29.89 -6.96
C ASP A 303 -31.76 29.43 -5.50
N VAL A 304 -32.80 28.65 -5.22
CA VAL A 304 -33.05 28.05 -3.89
C VAL A 304 -31.95 27.06 -3.50
N LEU A 305 -31.50 26.21 -4.44
CA LEU A 305 -30.48 25.18 -4.18
C LEU A 305 -29.04 25.69 -4.33
N ARG A 306 -28.84 26.95 -4.72
CA ARG A 306 -27.51 27.53 -4.95
C ARG A 306 -26.63 27.49 -3.69
N GLN A 307 -27.23 27.62 -2.51
CA GLN A 307 -26.51 27.67 -1.22
C GLN A 307 -26.26 26.28 -0.61
N GLY A 308 -26.63 25.19 -1.29
CA GLY A 308 -26.39 23.84 -0.83
C GLY A 308 -27.63 22.94 -0.95
N ALA A 309 -27.49 21.69 -0.52
CA ALA A 309 -28.59 20.74 -0.53
C ALA A 309 -29.61 21.06 0.59
N LEU A 310 -30.91 21.00 0.24
CA LEU A 310 -32.03 21.28 1.14
C LEU A 310 -32.94 20.06 1.28
N THR A 311 -33.69 19.97 2.38
CA THR A 311 -34.72 18.93 2.48
C THR A 311 -35.86 19.21 1.50
N VAL A 312 -36.61 18.18 1.10
CA VAL A 312 -37.78 18.37 0.24
C VAL A 312 -38.79 19.35 0.87
N GLN A 313 -38.95 19.30 2.19
CA GLN A 313 -39.81 20.22 2.93
C GLN A 313 -39.32 21.68 2.83
N ASP A 314 -38.01 21.91 2.97
CA ASP A 314 -37.44 23.26 2.85
C ASP A 314 -37.57 23.81 1.42
N ILE A 315 -37.44 22.94 0.41
CA ILE A 315 -37.65 23.31 -1.00
C ILE A 315 -39.12 23.66 -1.24
N GLU A 316 -40.07 22.85 -0.75
CA GLU A 316 -41.50 23.17 -0.82
C GLU A 316 -41.79 24.53 -0.20
N ALA A 317 -41.26 24.80 1.00
CA ALA A 317 -41.44 26.07 1.70
C ALA A 317 -40.80 27.28 0.98
N SER A 318 -39.74 27.05 0.20
CA SER A 318 -39.01 28.12 -0.51
C SER A 318 -39.54 28.39 -1.91
N VAL A 319 -40.05 27.36 -2.60
CA VAL A 319 -40.49 27.43 -4.01
C VAL A 319 -41.99 27.69 -4.12
N LEU A 320 -42.79 27.12 -3.21
CA LEU A 320 -44.24 27.22 -3.25
C LEU A 320 -44.75 28.27 -2.24
N PRO A 321 -45.88 28.94 -2.54
CA PRO A 321 -46.53 29.80 -1.56
C PRO A 321 -47.08 28.97 -0.39
N SER A 322 -47.23 29.58 0.78
CA SER A 322 -47.79 28.92 1.98
C SER A 322 -49.22 28.39 1.77
N SER A 323 -49.97 28.99 0.84
CA SER A 323 -51.32 28.58 0.44
C SER A 323 -51.36 27.41 -0.55
N ALA A 324 -50.21 26.89 -0.98
CA ALA A 324 -50.18 25.83 -1.98
C ALA A 324 -50.99 24.60 -1.52
N ASP A 325 -51.64 23.91 -2.43
CA ASP A 325 -52.45 22.73 -2.13
C ASP A 325 -51.63 21.41 -2.19
N ALA A 326 -52.29 20.26 -2.01
CA ALA A 326 -51.62 18.96 -2.06
C ALA A 326 -51.16 18.58 -3.48
N GLN A 327 -51.87 19.05 -4.52
CA GLN A 327 -51.58 18.75 -5.90
C GLN A 327 -50.33 19.51 -6.38
N GLU A 328 -50.19 20.78 -6.01
CA GLU A 328 -49.01 21.59 -6.31
C GLU A 328 -47.75 21.03 -5.63
N ARG A 329 -47.84 20.61 -4.37
CA ARG A 329 -46.74 19.93 -3.67
C ARG A 329 -46.36 18.62 -4.35
N SER A 330 -47.34 17.83 -4.77
CA SER A 330 -47.08 16.59 -5.53
C SER A 330 -46.40 16.88 -6.87
N GLY A 331 -46.84 17.92 -7.59
CA GLY A 331 -46.24 18.31 -8.87
C GLY A 331 -44.78 18.74 -8.74
N LEU A 332 -44.44 19.49 -7.68
CA LEU A 332 -43.04 19.82 -7.38
C LEU A 332 -42.21 18.56 -7.08
N ARG A 333 -42.73 17.61 -6.29
CA ARG A 333 -42.04 16.35 -6.01
C ARG A 333 -41.78 15.53 -7.27
N ASP A 334 -42.77 15.45 -8.17
CA ASP A 334 -42.62 14.77 -9.47
C ASP A 334 -41.56 15.46 -10.35
N PHE A 335 -41.53 16.80 -10.34
CA PHE A 335 -40.51 17.55 -11.04
C PHE A 335 -39.10 17.30 -10.47
N LEU A 336 -38.95 17.30 -9.14
CA LEU A 336 -37.68 16.97 -8.48
C LEU A 336 -37.24 15.53 -8.81
N ALA A 337 -38.15 14.56 -8.73
CA ALA A 337 -37.89 13.17 -9.07
C ALA A 337 -37.38 13.01 -10.50
N HIS A 338 -38.03 13.71 -11.44
CA HIS A 338 -37.62 13.71 -12.83
C HIS A 338 -36.21 14.29 -12.99
N LEU A 339 -35.89 15.42 -12.38
CA LEU A 339 -34.55 16.01 -12.46
C LEU A 339 -33.46 15.15 -11.80
N VAL A 340 -33.79 14.43 -10.72
CA VAL A 340 -32.89 13.43 -10.12
C VAL A 340 -32.66 12.27 -11.09
N SER A 341 -33.71 11.75 -11.75
CA SER A 341 -33.58 10.68 -12.74
C SER A 341 -32.73 11.05 -13.95
N LEU A 342 -32.73 12.34 -14.33
CA LEU A 342 -31.90 12.88 -15.40
C LEU A 342 -30.45 13.13 -14.94
N GLY A 343 -30.21 13.24 -13.63
CA GLY A 343 -28.90 13.58 -13.06
C GLY A 343 -28.62 15.09 -12.99
N ALA A 344 -29.63 15.95 -13.19
CA ALA A 344 -29.52 17.39 -12.99
C ALA A 344 -29.53 17.78 -11.50
N LEU A 345 -30.20 16.98 -10.68
CA LEU A 345 -30.17 17.06 -9.23
C LEU A 345 -29.56 15.79 -8.65
N THR A 346 -29.01 15.92 -7.45
CA THR A 346 -28.51 14.82 -6.65
C THR A 346 -29.35 14.67 -5.40
N SER A 347 -29.65 13.43 -5.05
CA SER A 347 -30.38 13.07 -3.84
C SER A 347 -29.43 12.39 -2.86
N ALA A 348 -29.50 12.81 -1.62
CA ALA A 348 -28.73 12.25 -0.53
C ALA A 348 -29.64 11.97 0.67
N ARG A 349 -29.35 10.92 1.42
CA ARG A 349 -29.91 10.72 2.76
C ARG A 349 -28.78 10.54 3.77
N PRO A 350 -29.02 10.84 5.05
CA PRO A 350 -28.07 10.53 6.11
C PRO A 350 -27.60 9.07 6.02
N VAL A 351 -26.29 8.90 6.07
CA VAL A 351 -25.63 7.61 5.90
C VAL A 351 -25.81 6.82 7.19
N ARG A 352 -26.27 5.57 7.08
CA ARG A 352 -26.37 4.72 8.26
C ARG A 352 -24.97 4.33 8.72
N GLN A 353 -24.71 4.58 9.99
CA GLN A 353 -23.48 4.20 10.66
C GLN A 353 -23.83 3.56 11.99
N ASN A 354 -23.27 2.39 12.22
CA ASN A 354 -23.39 1.68 13.48
C ASN A 354 -21.99 1.54 14.06
N SER A 355 -21.82 1.89 15.32
CA SER A 355 -20.55 1.69 16.03
C SER A 355 -20.81 0.90 17.28
N SER A 356 -19.98 -0.09 17.56
CA SER A 356 -19.97 -0.72 18.86
C SER A 356 -19.38 0.24 19.90
N GLY A 357 -19.67 -0.01 21.18
CA GLY A 357 -18.81 0.49 22.25
C GLY A 357 -17.45 -0.21 22.25
N TRP A 358 -16.61 0.13 23.22
CA TRP A 358 -15.41 -0.65 23.51
C TRP A 358 -15.80 -2.01 24.09
N MET A 359 -15.36 -3.08 23.43
CA MET A 359 -15.63 -4.48 23.78
C MET A 359 -14.32 -5.28 23.77
N SER A 360 -14.25 -6.33 24.57
CA SER A 360 -13.26 -7.38 24.42
C SER A 360 -13.51 -8.21 23.17
N ALA A 361 -12.50 -8.94 22.71
CA ALA A 361 -12.69 -9.80 21.55
C ALA A 361 -13.67 -10.96 21.80
N GLY A 362 -13.73 -11.50 23.03
CA GLY A 362 -14.71 -12.52 23.40
C GLY A 362 -16.15 -12.03 23.33
N GLU A 363 -16.40 -10.77 23.73
CA GLU A 363 -17.71 -10.13 23.59
C GLU A 363 -18.07 -9.92 22.11
N LEU A 364 -17.10 -9.53 21.28
CA LEU A 364 -17.32 -9.33 19.84
C LEU A 364 -17.67 -10.60 19.06
N GLU A 365 -17.19 -11.77 19.50
CA GLU A 365 -17.57 -13.05 18.88
C GLU A 365 -19.06 -13.35 19.08
N GLN A 366 -19.64 -12.89 20.20
CA GLN A 366 -21.04 -13.08 20.59
C GLN A 366 -21.95 -11.93 20.13
N HIS A 367 -21.38 -10.77 19.80
CA HIS A 367 -22.16 -9.58 19.47
C HIS A 367 -22.88 -9.71 18.11
N PRO A 368 -24.16 -9.27 18.00
CA PRO A 368 -24.86 -9.22 16.73
C PRO A 368 -24.06 -8.43 15.70
N ARG A 369 -23.78 -9.06 14.57
CA ARG A 369 -22.89 -8.50 13.56
C ARG A 369 -23.67 -7.57 12.64
N PHE A 370 -23.10 -6.41 12.35
CA PHE A 370 -23.57 -5.53 11.28
C PHE A 370 -23.12 -6.09 9.92
N ILE A 371 -23.65 -7.24 9.51
CA ILE A 371 -23.40 -7.79 8.17
C ILE A 371 -24.48 -7.23 7.25
N ALA A 372 -24.25 -6.04 6.72
CA ALA A 372 -24.92 -5.63 5.50
C ALA A 372 -23.90 -5.72 4.37
N GLU A 373 -24.25 -6.48 3.32
CA GLU A 373 -23.42 -6.78 2.14
C GLU A 373 -22.94 -5.52 1.40
N THR A 374 -23.48 -4.35 1.75
CA THR A 374 -23.35 -3.08 1.04
C THR A 374 -22.65 -2.00 1.87
N GLY A 375 -21.74 -2.36 2.78
CA GLY A 375 -21.05 -1.38 3.65
C GLY A 375 -19.56 -1.64 3.90
N TYR A 376 -18.95 -0.79 4.71
CA TYR A 376 -17.55 -0.84 5.09
C TYR A 376 -17.39 -0.96 6.59
N THR A 377 -16.35 -1.67 7.02
CA THR A 377 -15.98 -1.82 8.42
C THR A 377 -14.61 -1.20 8.66
N ASP A 378 -14.51 -0.39 9.72
CA ASP A 378 -13.26 0.06 10.33
C ASP A 378 -13.18 -0.48 11.76
N VAL A 379 -12.00 -0.99 12.13
CA VAL A 379 -11.75 -1.59 13.44
C VAL A 379 -10.74 -0.72 14.20
N TYR A 380 -11.10 -0.37 15.42
CA TYR A 380 -10.32 0.47 16.31
C TYR A 380 -9.82 -0.32 17.51
N ARG A 381 -8.61 -0.01 17.97
CA ARG A 381 -7.95 -0.64 19.12
C ARG A 381 -7.57 0.41 20.15
N LYS A 382 -7.51 0.03 21.43
CA LYS A 382 -6.75 0.79 22.42
C LYS A 382 -5.28 0.36 22.36
N ALA A 383 -4.38 1.33 22.37
CA ALA A 383 -2.95 1.11 22.39
C ALA A 383 -2.32 1.88 23.54
N ARG A 384 -1.33 1.26 24.20
CA ARG A 384 -0.42 1.91 25.12
C ARG A 384 0.92 2.05 24.41
N CYS A 385 1.26 3.26 24.02
CA CYS A 385 2.39 3.53 23.14
C CYS A 385 3.40 4.43 23.86
N SER A 386 4.51 3.86 24.32
CA SER A 386 5.72 4.63 24.62
C SER A 386 6.73 4.41 23.51
N PHE A 387 6.90 5.39 22.61
CA PHE A 387 7.95 5.36 21.59
C PHE A 387 9.00 6.43 21.90
N ALA A 388 10.20 6.00 22.26
CA ALA A 388 11.36 6.89 22.30
C ALA A 388 11.79 7.19 20.87
N MET A 389 11.47 8.39 20.37
CA MET A 389 11.91 8.84 19.06
C MET A 389 13.44 8.92 19.04
N PRO A 390 14.13 8.29 18.06
CA PRO A 390 15.56 8.51 17.89
C PRO A 390 15.84 10.02 17.76
N PRO A 391 16.83 10.59 18.49
CA PRO A 391 17.05 12.04 18.50
C PRO A 391 17.28 12.66 17.11
N ARG A 392 17.84 11.89 16.17
CA ARG A 392 18.10 12.29 14.78
C ARG A 392 16.92 12.11 13.84
N LEU A 393 15.84 11.47 14.26
CA LEU A 393 14.70 11.14 13.40
C LEU A 393 14.05 12.40 12.77
N PRO A 394 13.82 13.52 13.49
CA PRO A 394 13.26 14.72 12.88
C PRO A 394 14.14 15.29 11.74
N THR A 395 15.46 15.29 11.93
CA THR A 395 16.41 15.70 10.89
C THR A 395 16.40 14.73 9.72
N ALA A 396 16.37 13.42 9.98
CA ALA A 396 16.31 12.41 8.93
C ALA A 396 15.01 12.50 8.10
N VAL A 397 13.87 12.76 8.74
CA VAL A 397 12.60 13.05 8.06
C VAL A 397 12.69 14.30 7.21
N ASP A 398 13.39 15.34 7.69
CA ASP A 398 13.61 16.56 6.92
C ASP A 398 14.44 16.28 5.65
N THR A 399 15.59 15.62 5.78
CA THR A 399 16.46 15.20 4.68
C THR A 399 15.74 14.27 3.69
N ALA A 400 14.93 13.32 4.18
CA ALA A 400 14.17 12.41 3.33
C ALA A 400 13.12 13.14 2.47
N LEU A 401 12.51 14.21 3.01
CA LEU A 401 11.56 15.04 2.29
C LEU A 401 12.23 15.95 1.25
N ARG A 402 13.47 16.40 1.48
CA ARG A 402 14.31 17.01 0.43
C ARG A 402 14.62 16.02 -0.69
N LEU A 403 15.00 14.79 -0.33
CA LEU A 403 15.25 13.72 -1.29
C LEU A 403 13.98 13.40 -2.11
N MET A 404 12.81 13.32 -1.48
CA MET A 404 11.53 13.14 -2.19
C MET A 404 11.24 14.28 -3.16
N ALA A 405 11.47 15.53 -2.76
CA ALA A 405 11.27 16.68 -3.65
C ALA A 405 12.16 16.60 -4.90
N LEU A 406 13.43 16.19 -4.74
CA LEU A 406 14.36 15.97 -5.83
C LEU A 406 13.88 14.86 -6.79
N VAL A 407 13.53 13.69 -6.23
CA VAL A 407 13.04 12.53 -6.99
C VAL A 407 11.77 12.88 -7.77
N THR A 408 10.84 13.60 -7.14
CA THR A 408 9.61 14.08 -7.78
C THR A 408 9.91 15.06 -8.91
N GLY A 409 10.80 16.05 -8.68
CA GLY A 409 11.19 17.05 -9.68
C GLY A 409 11.85 16.45 -10.91
N ALA A 410 12.61 15.35 -10.76
CA ALA A 410 13.24 14.65 -11.87
C ALA A 410 12.32 13.67 -12.61
N GLY A 411 11.25 13.20 -11.95
CA GLY A 411 10.40 12.11 -12.43
C GLY A 411 9.08 12.50 -13.05
N ALA A 412 8.77 13.79 -13.13
CA ALA A 412 7.53 14.26 -13.71
C ALA A 412 7.62 15.74 -14.07
N ARG A 413 7.42 16.06 -15.36
CA ARG A 413 6.43 17.11 -15.67
C ARG A 413 5.25 16.78 -14.76
N ARG A 414 4.86 17.66 -13.82
CA ARG A 414 3.52 17.59 -13.19
C ARG A 414 2.60 17.13 -14.31
N PRO A 415 1.83 16.02 -14.16
CA PRO A 415 1.04 15.48 -15.28
C PRO A 415 0.46 16.70 -15.97
N ASP A 416 0.78 16.90 -17.25
CA ASP A 416 0.41 18.13 -17.93
C ASP A 416 -1.11 18.13 -17.89
N ILE A 417 -1.67 18.78 -16.87
CA ILE A 417 -3.09 18.81 -16.63
C ILE A 417 -3.44 19.86 -17.66
N GLY A 418 -3.62 19.45 -18.91
CA GLY A 418 -3.75 20.36 -20.05
C GLY A 418 -4.82 21.42 -19.80
N ILE A 419 -5.75 21.14 -18.87
CA ILE A 419 -6.70 22.09 -18.30
C ILE A 419 -6.08 23.37 -17.72
N VAL A 420 -4.92 23.31 -17.05
CA VAL A 420 -4.23 24.48 -16.47
C VAL A 420 -3.69 25.37 -17.58
N ASN A 421 -3.34 24.81 -18.73
CA ASN A 421 -2.90 25.58 -19.91
C ASN A 421 -4.08 26.32 -20.58
N LEU A 422 -5.33 25.99 -20.26
CA LEU A 422 -6.51 26.70 -20.75
C LEU A 422 -6.84 27.97 -19.95
N VAL A 423 -6.18 28.18 -18.80
CA VAL A 423 -6.43 29.32 -17.92
C VAL A 423 -5.59 30.51 -18.36
N THR A 424 -6.25 31.65 -18.57
CA THR A 424 -5.65 32.92 -18.98
C THR A 424 -5.57 33.91 -17.80
N GLU A 425 -5.10 35.13 -18.06
CA GLU A 425 -5.10 36.22 -17.07
C GLU A 425 -6.51 36.73 -16.72
N MET A 426 -7.49 36.51 -17.62
CA MET A 426 -8.87 36.90 -17.38
C MET A 426 -9.58 35.88 -16.47
N PRO A 427 -10.33 36.31 -15.44
CA PRO A 427 -11.12 35.39 -14.61
C PRO A 427 -12.12 34.57 -15.42
N GLN A 428 -12.08 33.25 -15.27
CA GLN A 428 -12.98 32.32 -15.96
C GLN A 428 -13.66 31.38 -14.97
N ALA A 429 -14.95 31.10 -15.16
CA ALA A 429 -15.67 30.19 -14.28
C ALA A 429 -15.12 28.75 -14.40
N VAL A 430 -14.95 28.07 -13.27
CA VAL A 430 -14.40 26.70 -13.22
C VAL A 430 -15.15 25.72 -14.14
N PRO A 431 -16.50 25.67 -14.16
CA PRO A 431 -17.23 24.79 -15.08
C PRO A 431 -16.96 25.08 -16.57
N GLU A 432 -16.66 26.34 -16.93
CA GLU A 432 -16.36 26.72 -18.32
C GLU A 432 -14.99 26.21 -18.78
N VAL A 433 -13.99 26.28 -17.90
CA VAL A 433 -12.66 25.72 -18.17
C VAL A 433 -12.74 24.20 -18.32
N LEU A 434 -13.51 23.53 -17.47
CA LEU A 434 -13.74 22.08 -17.56
C LEU A 434 -14.48 21.68 -18.84
N ALA A 435 -15.52 22.42 -19.23
CA ALA A 435 -16.25 22.18 -20.47
C ALA A 435 -15.33 22.27 -21.70
N ARG A 436 -14.51 23.33 -21.79
CA ARG A 436 -13.51 23.47 -22.88
C ARG A 436 -12.49 22.33 -22.88
N HIS A 437 -12.03 21.91 -21.70
CA HIS A 437 -11.11 20.77 -21.60
C HIS A 437 -11.73 19.48 -22.12
N SER A 438 -12.99 19.21 -21.78
CA SER A 438 -13.70 18.01 -22.20
C SER A 438 -13.96 17.93 -23.71
N GLN A 439 -14.11 19.08 -24.39
CA GLN A 439 -14.28 19.16 -25.85
C GLN A 439 -12.99 18.84 -26.63
N GLY A 440 -11.81 18.97 -26.00
CA GLY A 440 -10.50 18.75 -26.62
C GLY A 440 -9.89 17.37 -26.39
N LEU A 441 -10.53 16.48 -25.64
CA LEU A 441 -10.00 15.17 -25.28
C LEU A 441 -10.60 14.06 -26.14
N SER A 442 -9.74 13.32 -26.86
CA SER A 442 -10.09 11.97 -27.34
C SER A 442 -10.41 11.10 -26.12
N HIS A 443 -11.52 10.35 -26.15
CA HIS A 443 -12.15 9.61 -25.04
C HIS A 443 -11.33 8.46 -24.42
N SER A 444 -10.00 8.52 -24.44
CA SER A 444 -9.17 7.55 -23.75
C SER A 444 -9.17 7.87 -22.26
N PRO A 445 -9.66 6.97 -21.39
CA PRO A 445 -9.49 7.15 -19.95
C PRO A 445 -8.00 7.27 -19.65
N PRO A 446 -7.58 8.17 -18.73
CA PRO A 446 -6.23 8.10 -18.20
C PRO A 446 -6.06 6.67 -17.65
N ALA A 447 -4.96 6.01 -18.01
CA ALA A 447 -4.69 4.66 -17.56
C ALA A 447 -4.83 4.61 -16.03
N ALA A 448 -5.92 3.99 -15.56
CA ALA A 448 -6.01 3.52 -14.20
C ALA A 448 -4.80 2.61 -14.01
N ASP A 449 -3.92 2.98 -13.08
CA ASP A 449 -2.66 2.28 -12.83
C ASP A 449 -1.55 2.51 -13.88
N ALA A 450 -1.22 3.77 -14.21
CA ALA A 450 0.13 4.04 -14.68
C ALA A 450 1.14 3.64 -13.56
N PRO A 451 1.92 2.55 -13.71
CA PRO A 451 2.75 1.99 -12.63
C PRO A 451 3.98 2.85 -12.27
N GLY A 452 4.03 4.11 -12.70
CA GLY A 452 5.19 4.99 -12.61
C GLY A 452 5.11 6.10 -11.54
N ARG A 453 4.03 6.20 -10.74
CA ARG A 453 3.88 7.30 -9.76
C ARG A 453 4.56 7.05 -8.40
N THR A 454 5.05 5.83 -8.14
CA THR A 454 5.35 5.35 -6.78
C THR A 454 6.82 5.04 -6.51
N SER A 455 7.74 5.49 -7.37
CA SER A 455 9.15 5.11 -7.24
C SER A 455 10.11 6.15 -7.84
N TRP A 456 11.40 5.82 -7.76
CA TRP A 456 12.51 6.55 -8.33
C TRP A 456 12.43 6.52 -9.87
N PRO A 457 12.31 7.68 -10.54
CA PRO A 457 12.30 7.75 -11.99
C PRO A 457 13.68 7.46 -12.57
N LYS A 458 13.73 7.04 -13.85
CA LYS A 458 14.97 7.09 -14.60
C LYS A 458 15.44 8.56 -14.69
N PRO A 459 16.72 8.87 -14.42
CA PRO A 459 17.21 10.23 -14.50
C PRO A 459 17.07 10.77 -15.92
N SER A 460 16.33 11.87 -16.08
CA SER A 460 16.22 12.63 -17.33
C SER A 460 16.93 13.98 -17.18
N ALA A 461 17.52 14.47 -18.28
CA ALA A 461 18.45 15.61 -18.40
C ALA A 461 19.93 15.35 -18.02
N SER A 462 20.85 15.86 -18.84
CA SER A 462 22.27 16.02 -18.52
C SER A 462 22.45 17.18 -17.53
N GLU A 463 23.14 16.96 -16.41
CA GLU A 463 23.53 17.91 -15.35
C GLU A 463 22.58 18.21 -14.15
N SER A 464 21.43 17.52 -13.99
CA SER A 464 20.56 17.75 -12.81
C SER A 464 21.14 17.21 -11.49
N GLY A 465 20.77 17.80 -10.35
CA GLY A 465 21.14 17.31 -9.01
C GLY A 465 20.70 15.86 -8.76
N TYR A 466 19.55 15.46 -9.33
CA TYR A 466 19.09 14.07 -9.28
C TYR A 466 20.01 13.12 -10.05
N LYS A 467 20.48 13.55 -11.24
CA LYS A 467 21.47 12.77 -12.01
C LYS A 467 22.76 12.61 -11.20
N LYS A 468 23.30 13.69 -10.61
CA LYS A 468 24.49 13.63 -9.74
C LYS A 468 24.31 12.65 -8.59
N LEU A 469 23.16 12.68 -7.91
CA LEU A 469 22.82 11.74 -6.85
C LEU A 469 22.79 10.29 -7.36
N THR A 470 22.08 10.02 -8.46
CA THR A 470 21.99 8.66 -9.01
C THR A 470 23.35 8.14 -9.48
N SER A 471 24.18 8.98 -10.11
CA SER A 471 25.55 8.62 -10.50
C SER A 471 26.44 8.32 -9.30
N TRP A 472 26.30 9.09 -8.21
CA TRP A 472 27.02 8.81 -6.96
C TRP A 472 26.54 7.50 -6.31
N ILE A 473 25.23 7.25 -6.26
CA ILE A 473 24.70 5.97 -5.76
C ILE A 473 25.26 4.81 -6.59
N ASP A 474 25.28 4.92 -7.92
CA ASP A 474 25.78 3.87 -8.81
C ASP A 474 27.27 3.59 -8.62
N SER A 475 28.07 4.63 -8.30
CA SER A 475 29.51 4.50 -8.09
C SER A 475 29.90 3.92 -6.73
N VAL A 476 29.09 4.13 -5.69
CA VAL A 476 29.33 3.57 -4.34
C VAL A 476 28.61 2.24 -4.11
N ALA A 477 27.61 1.91 -4.93
CA ALA A 477 26.86 0.66 -4.79
C ALA A 477 27.73 -0.54 -5.22
N PRO A 478 27.80 -1.60 -4.39
CA PRO A 478 28.52 -2.83 -4.70
C PRO A 478 27.85 -3.60 -5.84
N THR A 479 28.64 -4.32 -6.61
CA THR A 479 28.19 -5.06 -7.80
C THR A 479 27.72 -6.49 -7.48
N ASP A 480 28.26 -7.12 -6.44
CA ASP A 480 27.83 -8.41 -5.94
C ASP A 480 26.87 -8.23 -4.75
N GLY A 481 25.84 -9.08 -4.65
CA GLY A 481 24.80 -8.99 -3.61
C GLY A 481 25.28 -9.22 -2.16
N ARG A 482 26.59 -9.22 -1.92
CA ARG A 482 27.28 -9.55 -0.66
C ARG A 482 27.49 -8.32 0.23
N PHE A 483 26.49 -7.47 0.35
CA PHE A 483 26.65 -6.20 1.07
C PHE A 483 25.87 -6.17 2.38
N GLU A 484 26.60 -6.19 3.49
CA GLU A 484 26.04 -6.03 4.85
C GLU A 484 25.88 -4.56 5.26
N GLY A 485 26.31 -3.61 4.41
CA GLY A 485 26.21 -2.18 4.66
C GLY A 485 24.91 -1.54 4.17
N HIS A 486 24.87 -0.21 4.21
CA HIS A 486 23.84 0.62 3.58
C HIS A 486 24.49 1.82 2.89
N ILE A 487 23.79 2.40 1.91
CA ILE A 487 24.16 3.69 1.33
C ILE A 487 23.46 4.76 2.15
N ASP A 488 24.23 5.61 2.83
CA ASP A 488 23.67 6.70 3.62
C ASP A 488 23.68 8.04 2.87
N ILE A 489 22.48 8.62 2.71
CA ILE A 489 22.30 9.95 2.11
C ILE A 489 22.16 10.96 3.24
N THR A 490 23.18 11.79 3.42
CA THR A 490 23.20 12.88 4.41
C THR A 490 22.78 14.21 3.80
N SER A 491 22.36 15.16 4.62
CA SER A 491 22.09 16.53 4.21
C SER A 491 23.27 17.14 3.44
N ARG A 492 24.51 16.87 3.88
CA ARG A 492 25.75 17.32 3.23
C ARG A 492 25.89 16.81 1.80
N ILE A 493 25.47 15.55 1.54
CA ILE A 493 25.48 14.99 0.18
C ILE A 493 24.46 15.72 -0.69
N LEU A 494 23.25 15.98 -0.16
CA LEU A 494 22.24 16.73 -0.90
C LEU A 494 22.70 18.18 -1.18
N ASP A 495 23.33 18.83 -0.21
CA ASP A 495 23.91 20.18 -0.35
C ASP A 495 25.00 20.21 -1.44
N ALA A 496 25.89 19.21 -1.46
CA ALA A 496 26.95 19.08 -2.47
C ALA A 496 26.41 18.88 -3.89
N PHE A 497 25.18 18.35 -4.03
CA PHE A 497 24.50 18.22 -5.31
C PHE A 497 23.61 19.42 -5.67
N GLY A 498 23.66 20.49 -4.88
CA GLY A 498 22.96 21.75 -5.13
C GLY A 498 21.46 21.67 -4.86
N ILE A 499 21.04 20.89 -3.85
CA ILE A 499 19.63 20.66 -3.54
C ILE A 499 19.23 21.55 -2.38
N ASP A 500 18.49 22.63 -2.65
CA ASP A 500 18.00 23.53 -1.62
C ASP A 500 16.90 22.92 -0.74
N ASP A 501 16.67 23.51 0.42
CA ASP A 501 15.54 23.17 1.27
C ASP A 501 14.24 23.72 0.67
N PRO A 502 13.25 22.87 0.34
CA PRO A 502 11.97 23.37 -0.15
C PRO A 502 11.23 24.09 0.99
N PRO A 503 10.66 25.28 0.76
CA PRO A 503 9.85 25.95 1.77
C PRO A 503 8.60 25.12 2.08
N ARG A 504 8.52 24.53 3.28
CA ARG A 504 7.32 23.77 3.71
C ARG A 504 6.27 24.71 4.26
N ARG A 505 5.37 25.13 3.38
CA ARG A 505 4.20 25.95 3.75
C ARG A 505 3.02 25.13 4.30
N TRP A 506 3.11 23.79 4.28
CA TRP A 506 2.09 22.87 4.78
C TRP A 506 2.73 21.72 5.58
N PRO A 507 2.14 21.28 6.71
CA PRO A 507 2.62 20.14 7.50
C PRO A 507 2.55 18.81 6.74
N VAL A 508 3.51 17.91 6.95
CA VAL A 508 3.55 16.61 6.27
C VAL A 508 3.29 15.49 7.27
N ASP A 509 2.35 14.60 6.93
CA ASP A 509 2.17 13.33 7.61
C ASP A 509 3.20 12.32 7.06
N VAL A 510 3.99 11.71 7.94
CA VAL A 510 4.92 10.63 7.63
C VAL A 510 4.49 9.35 8.32
N THR A 511 4.54 8.25 7.57
CA THR A 511 4.24 6.91 8.08
C THR A 511 5.54 6.14 8.26
N LEU A 512 5.76 5.66 9.48
CA LEU A 512 7.01 5.01 9.87
C LEU A 512 6.72 3.60 10.39
N ARG A 513 7.37 2.59 9.80
CA ARG A 513 7.42 1.23 10.37
C ARG A 513 8.60 1.17 11.34
N LEU A 514 8.32 0.66 12.54
CA LEU A 514 9.29 0.63 13.64
C LEU A 514 9.80 -0.79 13.86
N GLY A 515 11.08 -1.01 13.57
CA GLY A 515 11.81 -2.24 13.89
C GLY A 515 12.64 -2.09 15.16
N THR A 516 13.06 -3.19 15.76
CA THR A 516 14.01 -3.19 16.90
C THR A 516 15.29 -2.42 16.56
N ARG A 517 15.79 -2.53 15.33
CA ARG A 517 17.07 -1.93 14.88
C ARG A 517 16.94 -0.83 13.84
N CYS A 518 15.74 -0.56 13.34
CA CYS A 518 15.54 0.35 12.21
C CYS A 518 14.24 1.15 12.31
N VAL A 519 14.21 2.30 11.65
CA VAL A 519 12.99 3.06 11.36
C VAL A 519 12.87 3.15 9.85
N VAL A 520 11.73 2.77 9.29
CA VAL A 520 11.51 2.72 7.85
C VAL A 520 10.44 3.71 7.46
N LEU A 521 10.74 4.59 6.52
CA LEU A 521 9.76 5.47 5.90
C LEU A 521 8.94 4.68 4.88
N ASP A 522 7.62 4.59 5.10
CA ASP A 522 6.72 3.88 4.17
C ASP A 522 6.14 4.84 3.13
N ASN A 523 5.50 5.90 3.62
CA ASN A 523 4.79 6.88 2.81
C ASN A 523 4.78 8.28 3.46
N THR A 524 4.54 9.29 2.62
CA THR A 524 4.27 10.67 3.05
C THR A 524 2.98 11.18 2.42
N ALA A 525 2.33 12.12 3.10
CA ALA A 525 1.14 12.79 2.61
C ALA A 525 1.02 14.19 3.19
N PRO A 526 0.26 15.10 2.57
CA PRO A 526 -0.13 16.32 3.25
C PRO A 526 -0.89 16.00 4.54
N SER A 527 -0.59 16.72 5.63
CA SER A 527 -1.25 16.53 6.93
C SER A 527 -2.76 16.63 6.80
N GLY A 528 -3.45 15.77 7.56
CA GLY A 528 -4.92 15.72 7.64
C GLY A 528 -5.57 14.80 6.60
N VAL A 529 -4.81 14.33 5.59
CA VAL A 529 -5.31 13.42 4.54
C VAL A 529 -5.41 11.98 5.04
N LEU A 530 -4.35 11.47 5.70
CA LEU A 530 -4.29 10.07 6.14
C LEU A 530 -5.14 9.76 7.37
N THR A 531 -5.48 10.79 8.15
CA THR A 531 -6.30 10.71 9.37
C THR A 531 -7.78 11.00 9.13
N ALA A 532 -8.13 11.69 8.04
CA ALA A 532 -9.46 12.25 7.79
C ALA A 532 -10.59 11.22 7.92
N ARG A 533 -10.44 10.04 7.30
CA ARG A 533 -11.48 9.00 7.32
C ARG A 533 -11.84 8.54 8.74
N PHE A 534 -10.89 8.56 9.67
CA PHE A 534 -11.04 8.03 11.02
C PHE A 534 -11.53 9.07 12.02
N ALA A 535 -11.41 10.37 11.70
CA ALA A 535 -11.64 11.46 12.64
C ALA A 535 -13.03 11.43 13.30
N ASP A 536 -14.11 11.30 12.52
CA ASP A 536 -15.48 11.30 13.05
C ASP A 536 -15.74 10.10 13.99
N SER A 537 -15.31 8.90 13.60
CA SER A 537 -15.47 7.71 14.43
C SER A 537 -14.64 7.81 15.72
N LEU A 538 -13.40 8.31 15.63
CA LEU A 538 -12.54 8.57 16.78
C LEU A 538 -13.16 9.62 17.73
N ALA A 539 -13.72 10.71 17.20
CA ALA A 539 -14.38 11.74 18.01
C ALA A 539 -15.67 11.28 18.70
N ARG A 540 -16.25 10.13 18.29
CA ARG A 540 -17.36 9.50 19.04
C ARG A 540 -16.88 8.55 20.12
N MET A 541 -15.74 7.91 19.91
CA MET A 541 -15.13 6.98 20.87
C MET A 541 -14.29 7.68 21.93
N HIS A 542 -13.83 8.89 21.62
CA HIS A 542 -13.01 9.76 22.45
C HIS A 542 -13.66 11.13 22.49
N ASP A 543 -13.86 11.70 23.67
CA ASP A 543 -14.45 13.05 23.82
C ASP A 543 -13.65 14.13 23.07
N ARG A 544 -12.35 13.89 22.85
CA ARG A 544 -11.47 14.78 22.10
C ARG A 544 -10.44 14.01 21.28
N VAL A 545 -10.15 14.50 20.07
CA VAL A 545 -9.12 13.94 19.17
C VAL A 545 -8.07 15.02 18.87
N PRO A 546 -6.95 15.07 19.61
CA PRO A 546 -6.01 16.20 19.57
C PRO A 546 -5.51 16.55 18.16
N PHE A 547 -5.26 15.55 17.33
CA PHE A 547 -4.75 15.82 15.99
C PHE A 547 -5.75 16.47 15.03
N VAL A 548 -7.06 16.28 15.26
CA VAL A 548 -8.10 16.95 14.48
C VAL A 548 -8.12 18.42 14.85
N ASP A 549 -8.05 18.73 16.16
CA ASP A 549 -8.03 20.10 16.68
C ASP A 549 -6.78 20.86 16.25
N ASP A 550 -5.61 20.20 16.31
CA ASP A 550 -4.34 20.74 15.83
C ASP A 550 -4.44 21.15 14.36
N HIS A 551 -5.00 20.27 13.51
CA HIS A 551 -5.10 20.53 12.08
C HIS A 551 -6.12 21.64 11.78
N ARG A 552 -7.27 21.66 12.47
CA ARG A 552 -8.23 22.79 12.38
C ARG A 552 -7.58 24.11 12.76
N SER A 553 -6.80 24.12 13.83
CA SER A 553 -6.11 25.32 14.30
C SER A 553 -5.03 25.77 13.33
N PHE A 554 -4.30 24.84 12.71
CA PHE A 554 -3.37 25.14 11.63
C PHE A 554 -4.07 25.84 10.44
N ILE A 555 -5.21 25.31 9.96
CA ILE A 555 -5.94 25.92 8.84
C ILE A 555 -6.42 27.32 9.20
N ARG A 556 -7.03 27.51 10.38
CA ARG A 556 -7.48 28.84 10.82
C ARG A 556 -6.33 29.84 10.91
N ASN A 557 -5.23 29.46 11.53
CA ASN A 557 -4.05 30.33 11.62
C ASN A 557 -3.49 30.68 10.24
N LEU A 558 -3.48 29.72 9.30
CA LEU A 558 -3.04 29.96 7.93
C LEU A 558 -3.97 30.94 7.21
N ASP A 559 -5.29 30.82 7.40
CA ASP A 559 -6.27 31.74 6.82
C ASP A 559 -6.10 33.16 7.39
N ASP A 560 -5.95 33.29 8.72
CA ASP A 560 -5.74 34.56 9.41
C ASP A 560 -4.43 35.25 8.97
N GLU A 561 -3.34 34.49 8.87
CA GLU A 561 -2.02 35.01 8.48
C GLU A 561 -1.96 35.45 7.01
N THR A 562 -2.71 34.79 6.13
CA THR A 562 -2.66 35.05 4.68
C THR A 562 -3.80 35.93 4.18
N GLY A 563 -4.86 36.11 4.96
CA GLY A 563 -6.11 36.73 4.52
C GLY A 563 -6.81 35.96 3.40
N ILE A 564 -6.45 34.70 3.17
CA ILE A 564 -7.00 33.84 2.12
C ILE A 564 -7.76 32.71 2.79
N ARG A 565 -9.07 32.67 2.58
CA ARG A 565 -9.96 31.65 3.15
C ARG A 565 -9.71 30.27 2.55
N SER A 566 -9.62 29.24 3.37
CA SER A 566 -9.57 27.86 2.92
C SER A 566 -10.96 27.27 2.68
N VAL A 567 -11.14 26.60 1.54
CA VAL A 567 -12.39 25.97 1.10
C VAL A 567 -12.13 24.49 0.80
N GLU A 568 -12.87 23.60 1.47
CA GLU A 568 -12.75 22.14 1.29
C GLU A 568 -13.42 21.71 -0.01
N LEU A 569 -12.68 21.04 -0.90
CA LEU A 569 -13.25 20.43 -2.09
C LEU A 569 -13.90 19.10 -1.73
N MET A 570 -15.21 18.98 -1.92
CA MET A 570 -16.00 17.75 -1.77
C MET A 570 -16.26 17.08 -3.11
N LEU A 571 -15.94 15.79 -3.20
CA LEU A 571 -16.11 15.01 -4.42
C LEU A 571 -17.07 13.84 -4.16
N PRO A 572 -17.97 13.50 -5.09
CA PRO A 572 -18.80 12.31 -4.98
C PRO A 572 -17.94 11.06 -4.96
N SER A 573 -18.44 10.00 -4.31
CA SER A 573 -17.85 8.68 -4.53
C SER A 573 -18.07 8.24 -5.98
N GLN A 574 -17.03 7.75 -6.63
CA GLN A 574 -17.07 7.43 -8.06
C GLN A 574 -17.11 5.92 -8.35
N ASN A 575 -16.89 5.08 -7.33
CA ASN A 575 -17.05 3.64 -7.45
C ASN A 575 -17.44 2.98 -6.13
N ILE A 576 -17.98 1.77 -6.22
CA ILE A 576 -18.43 0.97 -5.09
C ILE A 576 -17.31 0.57 -4.13
N TRP A 577 -16.04 0.57 -4.55
CA TRP A 577 -14.92 0.03 -3.78
C TRP A 577 -14.13 1.08 -2.98
N ALA A 578 -14.33 2.37 -3.29
CA ALA A 578 -13.60 3.49 -2.72
C ALA A 578 -14.51 4.49 -1.99
N ALA A 579 -15.78 4.17 -1.80
CA ALA A 579 -16.78 5.06 -1.22
C ALA A 579 -16.52 5.39 0.26
N ASN A 580 -15.72 4.60 0.97
CA ASN A 580 -15.26 4.92 2.33
C ASN A 580 -14.12 5.95 2.36
N ALA A 581 -13.38 6.13 1.26
CA ALA A 581 -12.16 6.93 1.22
C ALA A 581 -12.42 8.42 0.97
N VAL A 582 -13.67 8.80 0.69
CA VAL A 582 -14.11 10.20 0.57
C VAL A 582 -14.62 10.77 1.90
N ARG A 583 -14.64 9.99 2.99
CA ARG A 583 -15.03 10.49 4.31
C ARG A 583 -13.96 11.38 4.92
N ARG A 584 -14.38 12.48 5.53
CA ARG A 584 -13.48 13.42 6.21
C ARG A 584 -14.26 14.33 7.15
N PRO A 585 -13.65 14.80 8.25
CA PRO A 585 -14.19 15.92 8.99
C PRO A 585 -14.10 17.17 8.12
N LEU A 586 -14.96 18.15 8.38
CA LEU A 586 -14.79 19.46 7.79
C LEU A 586 -13.73 20.22 8.62
N TYR A 587 -12.59 20.52 8.00
CA TYR A 587 -11.49 21.26 8.61
C TYR A 587 -11.60 22.79 8.40
N THR A 588 -12.45 23.22 7.48
CA THR A 588 -12.61 24.60 7.01
C THR A 588 -13.97 25.19 7.39
N SER A 589 -14.15 26.50 7.20
CA SER A 589 -15.46 27.17 7.37
C SER A 589 -16.32 27.16 6.09
N ALA A 590 -15.80 26.65 4.97
CA ALA A 590 -16.50 26.54 3.69
C ALA A 590 -16.15 25.27 2.94
N TRP A 591 -17.03 24.83 2.04
CA TRP A 591 -16.78 23.73 1.11
C TRP A 591 -17.34 24.01 -0.28
N THR A 592 -16.84 23.30 -1.29
CA THR A 592 -17.26 23.37 -2.70
C THR A 592 -17.35 21.97 -3.32
N GLY A 593 -17.83 21.87 -4.57
CA GLY A 593 -18.03 20.61 -5.27
C GLY A 593 -19.39 19.99 -4.93
N ASP A 594 -19.39 18.89 -4.18
CA ASP A 594 -20.62 18.24 -3.75
C ASP A 594 -21.39 19.06 -2.70
N SER A 595 -22.66 19.35 -2.98
CA SER A 595 -23.53 20.16 -2.12
C SER A 595 -24.07 19.39 -0.90
N SER A 596 -24.00 18.05 -0.91
CA SER A 596 -24.57 17.19 0.14
C SER A 596 -23.57 16.93 1.28
N LEU A 597 -23.28 17.95 2.08
CA LEU A 597 -22.31 17.88 3.19
C LEU A 597 -22.58 16.73 4.18
N ASP A 598 -23.85 16.40 4.42
CA ASP A 598 -24.29 15.38 5.36
C ASP A 598 -23.88 13.95 4.96
N LEU A 599 -23.45 13.72 3.71
CA LEU A 599 -22.86 12.44 3.28
C LEU A 599 -21.43 12.23 3.80
N TYR A 600 -20.73 13.32 4.12
CA TYR A 600 -19.30 13.30 4.42
C TYR A 600 -19.01 13.60 5.89
N CYS A 601 -19.80 14.49 6.50
CA CYS A 601 -19.59 14.99 7.85
C CYS A 601 -20.87 14.95 8.67
N HIS A 602 -20.82 14.39 9.89
CA HIS A 602 -21.97 14.41 10.80
C HIS A 602 -22.29 15.81 11.34
N ARG A 603 -23.58 16.14 11.48
CA ARG A 603 -24.06 17.46 11.95
C ARG A 603 -23.68 17.78 13.39
N SER A 604 -23.62 16.78 14.27
CA SER A 604 -23.36 16.94 15.71
C SER A 604 -21.94 17.36 16.08
N GLN A 605 -21.03 17.43 15.11
CA GLN A 605 -19.61 17.76 15.32
C GLN A 605 -19.21 19.10 14.66
N ARG A 606 -20.19 19.95 14.36
CA ARG A 606 -19.97 21.25 13.71
C ARG A 606 -20.09 22.36 14.75
N ASP A 607 -18.97 22.95 15.12
CA ASP A 607 -18.93 24.13 16.00
C ASP A 607 -19.34 25.42 15.26
N ILE A 608 -19.38 25.36 13.92
CA ILE A 608 -19.66 26.49 13.03
C ILE A 608 -20.60 25.99 11.93
N THR A 609 -21.56 26.80 11.50
CA THR A 609 -22.35 26.56 10.29
C THR A 609 -21.48 26.87 9.07
N PRO A 610 -21.00 25.86 8.33
CA PRO A 610 -20.14 26.13 7.21
C PRO A 610 -20.94 26.74 6.05
N SER A 611 -20.28 27.42 5.11
CA SER A 611 -20.92 27.94 3.88
C SER A 611 -20.54 27.13 2.64
N PHE A 612 -21.52 26.79 1.80
CA PHE A 612 -21.26 26.20 0.50
C PHE A 612 -20.85 27.27 -0.51
N VAL A 613 -19.82 26.99 -1.31
CA VAL A 613 -19.38 27.83 -2.43
C VAL A 613 -19.57 27.01 -3.71
N PRO A 614 -20.55 27.32 -4.57
CA PRO A 614 -20.76 26.60 -5.82
C PRO A 614 -19.55 26.69 -6.75
N LEU A 615 -19.27 25.63 -7.52
CA LEU A 615 -18.18 25.66 -8.49
C LEU A 615 -18.36 26.75 -9.55
N GLY A 616 -19.61 27.10 -9.89
CA GLY A 616 -19.91 28.21 -10.80
C GLY A 616 -19.58 29.61 -10.25
N GLU A 617 -19.42 29.74 -8.92
CA GLU A 617 -18.97 30.99 -8.29
C GLU A 617 -17.46 31.08 -8.14
N LEU A 618 -16.73 29.99 -8.43
CA LEU A 618 -15.28 29.99 -8.42
C LEU A 618 -14.75 30.38 -9.80
N LEU A 619 -13.89 31.39 -9.80
CA LEU A 619 -13.18 31.89 -10.95
C LEU A 619 -11.71 31.49 -10.85
N VAL A 620 -11.12 31.09 -11.97
CA VAL A 620 -9.70 30.82 -12.11
C VAL A 620 -9.06 31.79 -13.09
N SER A 621 -7.87 32.27 -12.76
CA SER A 621 -7.05 33.14 -13.61
C SER A 621 -5.57 32.94 -13.32
N ARG A 622 -4.71 33.61 -14.10
CA ARG A 622 -3.29 33.76 -13.82
C ARG A 622 -2.99 35.16 -13.29
N ASP A 623 -2.10 35.26 -12.31
CA ASP A 623 -1.52 36.53 -11.91
C ASP A 623 -0.39 36.98 -12.85
N SER A 624 0.20 38.15 -12.57
CA SER A 624 1.30 38.73 -13.34
C SER A 624 2.59 37.89 -13.33
N GLU A 625 2.74 36.98 -12.37
CA GLU A 625 3.86 36.03 -12.30
C GLU A 625 3.51 34.69 -12.98
N GLY A 626 2.31 34.58 -13.56
CA GLY A 626 1.80 33.40 -14.24
C GLY A 626 1.26 32.32 -13.28
N ALA A 627 1.16 32.58 -11.98
CA ALA A 627 0.64 31.63 -11.00
C ALA A 627 -0.88 31.57 -11.04
N LEU A 628 -1.43 30.37 -10.84
CA LEU A 628 -2.87 30.14 -10.84
C LEU A 628 -3.51 30.73 -9.57
N LEU A 629 -4.52 31.57 -9.75
CA LEU A 629 -5.37 32.11 -8.71
C LEU A 629 -6.76 31.47 -8.76
N VAL A 630 -7.37 31.32 -7.58
CA VAL A 630 -8.78 30.98 -7.42
C VAL A 630 -9.45 32.07 -6.61
N THR A 631 -10.52 32.65 -7.14
CA THR A 631 -11.31 33.67 -6.45
C THR A 631 -12.79 33.31 -6.49
N THR A 632 -13.59 33.86 -5.58
CA THR A 632 -15.05 33.85 -5.71
C THR A 632 -15.50 34.90 -6.74
N ALA A 633 -16.75 34.82 -7.19
CA ALA A 633 -17.37 35.83 -8.04
C ALA A 633 -17.44 37.21 -7.36
N ALA A 634 -17.38 37.25 -6.02
CA ALA A 634 -17.29 38.49 -5.24
C ALA A 634 -15.86 39.06 -5.16
N GLY A 635 -14.87 38.41 -5.78
CA GLY A 635 -13.47 38.86 -5.80
C GLY A 635 -12.64 38.41 -4.59
N GLU A 636 -13.19 37.59 -3.69
CA GLU A 636 -12.46 37.05 -2.54
C GLU A 636 -11.48 35.97 -3.01
N ARG A 637 -10.20 36.07 -2.63
CA ARG A 637 -9.22 35.02 -2.92
C ARG A 637 -9.44 33.82 -2.00
N VAL A 638 -9.49 32.62 -2.58
CA VAL A 638 -9.70 31.38 -1.83
C VAL A 638 -8.59 30.36 -2.09
N ARG A 639 -8.35 29.50 -1.11
CA ARG A 639 -7.43 28.37 -1.20
C ARG A 639 -8.21 27.07 -1.13
N ILE A 640 -8.18 26.30 -2.21
CA ILE A 640 -8.81 24.99 -2.23
C ILE A 640 -7.92 23.97 -1.51
N VAL A 641 -8.53 23.18 -0.63
CA VAL A 641 -7.91 22.08 0.11
C VAL A 641 -8.69 20.78 -0.10
N TYR A 642 -8.01 19.64 -0.01
CA TYR A 642 -8.60 18.33 -0.28
C TYR A 642 -8.06 17.25 0.67
N HIS A 643 -8.89 16.79 1.59
CA HIS A 643 -8.49 15.81 2.62
C HIS A 643 -9.01 14.39 2.34
N ALA A 644 -8.71 13.85 1.16
CA ALA A 644 -8.99 12.45 0.83
C ALA A 644 -7.80 11.77 0.13
N THR A 645 -7.69 10.45 0.29
CA THR A 645 -6.51 9.67 -0.11
C THR A 645 -6.54 9.16 -1.54
N ARG A 646 -7.64 9.33 -2.26
CA ARG A 646 -7.85 8.75 -3.59
C ARG A 646 -7.64 9.77 -4.69
N THR A 647 -7.00 9.32 -5.77
CA THR A 647 -7.02 10.01 -7.05
C THR A 647 -8.45 9.96 -7.60
N PRO A 648 -9.07 11.11 -7.91
CA PRO A 648 -10.37 11.13 -8.57
C PRO A 648 -10.28 10.56 -10.00
N LEU A 649 -11.39 10.06 -10.52
CA LEU A 649 -11.64 9.70 -11.92
C LEU A 649 -12.16 10.92 -12.71
N PRO A 650 -12.05 10.93 -14.04
CA PRO A 650 -12.66 11.96 -14.88
C PRO A 650 -14.16 12.20 -14.60
N PRO A 651 -14.65 13.45 -14.67
CA PRO A 651 -13.91 14.71 -14.93
C PRO A 651 -13.24 15.31 -13.68
N TRP A 652 -13.34 14.64 -12.54
CA TRP A 652 -12.96 15.18 -11.23
C TRP A 652 -11.46 15.24 -11.00
N ASP A 653 -10.69 14.43 -11.72
CA ASP A 653 -9.24 14.49 -11.75
C ASP A 653 -8.75 15.82 -12.32
N ALA A 654 -9.36 16.28 -13.41
CA ALA A 654 -9.08 17.57 -14.03
C ALA A 654 -9.51 18.73 -13.13
N LEU A 655 -10.70 18.66 -12.50
CA LEU A 655 -11.14 19.66 -11.51
C LEU A 655 -10.15 19.78 -10.34
N THR A 656 -9.77 18.63 -9.77
CA THR A 656 -8.83 18.58 -8.63
C THR A 656 -7.47 19.11 -9.04
N GLY A 657 -7.00 18.72 -10.23
CA GLY A 657 -5.77 19.22 -10.82
C GLY A 657 -5.74 20.72 -11.06
N LEU A 658 -6.85 21.29 -11.54
CA LEU A 658 -7.04 22.72 -11.73
C LEU A 658 -7.04 23.46 -10.39
N LEU A 659 -7.98 23.12 -9.50
CA LEU A 659 -8.22 23.87 -8.26
C LEU A 659 -7.08 23.76 -7.25
N LEU A 660 -6.36 22.63 -7.22
CA LEU A 660 -5.26 22.42 -6.28
C LEU A 660 -3.90 22.84 -6.84
N HIS A 661 -3.78 23.24 -8.11
CA HIS A 661 -2.49 23.48 -8.76
C HIS A 661 -1.58 24.48 -8.01
N GLY A 662 -2.20 25.54 -7.47
CA GLY A 662 -1.54 26.59 -6.68
C GLY A 662 -1.59 26.35 -5.16
N SER A 663 -2.17 25.23 -4.70
CA SER A 663 -2.34 24.96 -3.27
C SER A 663 -1.04 24.44 -2.64
N PRO A 664 -0.58 25.02 -1.51
CA PRO A 664 0.59 24.51 -0.77
C PRO A 664 0.45 23.05 -0.34
N GLN A 665 -0.78 22.59 -0.09
CA GLN A 665 -1.07 21.19 0.24
C GLN A 665 -0.70 20.26 -0.92
N PHE A 666 -1.02 20.66 -2.15
CA PHE A 666 -0.78 19.84 -3.35
C PHE A 666 0.67 19.86 -3.82
N ALA A 667 1.45 20.87 -3.40
CA ALA A 667 2.89 20.91 -3.61
C ALA A 667 3.62 19.77 -2.87
N ILE A 668 3.02 19.22 -1.80
CA ILE A 668 3.52 18.02 -1.13
C ILE A 668 3.14 16.79 -1.98
N SER A 669 4.13 16.23 -2.67
CA SER A 669 3.94 14.99 -3.42
C SER A 669 3.93 13.79 -2.47
N GLY A 670 2.78 13.11 -2.34
CA GLY A 670 2.69 11.82 -1.63
C GLY A 670 3.30 10.68 -2.43
N ARG A 671 4.64 10.67 -2.56
CA ARG A 671 5.41 9.60 -3.20
C ARG A 671 6.11 8.74 -2.17
N SER A 672 6.26 7.45 -2.49
CA SER A 672 7.12 6.53 -1.76
C SER A 672 8.54 6.58 -2.34
N LEU A 673 9.57 6.48 -1.48
CA LEU A 673 10.97 6.31 -1.88
C LEU A 673 11.37 4.82 -2.03
N ARG A 674 10.38 3.93 -2.03
CA ARG A 674 10.56 2.50 -2.27
C ARG A 674 11.01 2.21 -3.71
N CYS A 675 11.56 1.02 -3.97
CA CYS A 675 11.90 0.51 -5.31
C CYS A 675 12.94 1.33 -6.10
N SER A 676 13.95 1.89 -5.43
CA SER A 676 15.05 2.65 -6.06
C SER A 676 15.75 1.97 -7.25
N LEU A 677 15.75 0.64 -7.33
CA LEU A 677 16.29 -0.14 -8.46
C LEU A 677 15.68 0.26 -9.83
N MET A 678 14.51 0.92 -9.86
CA MET A 678 13.92 1.52 -11.07
C MET A 678 14.81 2.57 -11.74
N ALA A 679 15.56 3.34 -10.94
CA ALA A 679 16.50 4.33 -11.47
C ALA A 679 17.76 3.69 -12.06
N PHE A 680 17.99 2.41 -11.79
CA PHE A 680 19.22 1.67 -12.14
C PHE A 680 18.91 0.44 -13.01
N PRO A 681 18.45 0.62 -14.26
CA PRO A 681 18.03 -0.49 -15.12
C PRO A 681 19.16 -1.48 -15.46
N ARG A 682 20.43 -1.11 -15.32
CA ARG A 682 21.56 -2.04 -15.56
C ARG A 682 21.96 -2.87 -14.33
N ARG A 683 21.48 -2.53 -13.13
CA ARG A 683 21.86 -3.22 -11.89
C ARG A 683 20.94 -4.39 -11.58
N ARG A 684 21.52 -5.51 -11.16
CA ARG A 684 20.74 -6.64 -10.62
C ARG A 684 20.49 -6.55 -9.11
N PHE A 685 21.24 -5.70 -8.43
CA PHE A 685 21.17 -5.52 -6.98
C PHE A 685 21.39 -4.05 -6.62
N LEU A 686 20.68 -3.60 -5.59
CA LEU A 686 20.94 -2.34 -4.91
C LEU A 686 20.77 -2.55 -3.40
N PRO A 687 21.74 -2.12 -2.58
CA PRO A 687 21.64 -2.25 -1.13
C PRO A 687 20.62 -1.28 -0.54
N ARG A 688 20.36 -1.45 0.76
CA ARG A 688 19.52 -0.54 1.55
C ARG A 688 20.02 0.91 1.44
N ILE A 689 19.10 1.85 1.27
CA ILE A 689 19.37 3.29 1.30
C ILE A 689 18.79 3.87 2.59
N THR A 690 19.63 4.56 3.36
CA THR A 690 19.26 5.28 4.57
C THR A 690 19.45 6.78 4.40
N VAL A 691 18.88 7.53 5.33
CA VAL A 691 19.04 8.97 5.48
C VAL A 691 19.46 9.27 6.91
N GLU A 692 20.53 10.06 7.04
CA GLU A 692 21.18 10.42 8.32
C GLU A 692 21.52 9.21 9.22
N GLY A 693 21.75 8.04 8.62
CA GLY A 693 22.06 6.77 9.26
C GLY A 693 20.95 6.15 10.12
N VAL A 694 19.76 6.76 10.19
CA VAL A 694 18.69 6.34 11.11
C VAL A 694 17.37 5.98 10.43
N LEU A 695 17.10 6.52 9.25
CA LEU A 695 15.83 6.35 8.53
C LEU A 695 16.06 5.59 7.24
N VAL A 696 15.50 4.38 7.11
CA VAL A 696 15.50 3.61 5.87
C VAL A 696 14.47 4.20 4.92
N VAL A 697 14.89 4.59 3.71
CA VAL A 697 14.00 5.15 2.67
C VAL A 697 13.80 4.20 1.49
N SER A 698 14.72 3.26 1.28
CA SER A 698 14.57 2.15 0.34
C SER A 698 15.24 0.90 0.91
N ALA A 699 14.52 -0.22 0.96
CA ALA A 699 15.08 -1.50 1.37
C ALA A 699 16.01 -2.08 0.30
N ALA A 700 16.84 -3.06 0.66
CA ALA A 700 17.68 -3.77 -0.31
C ALA A 700 16.83 -4.49 -1.37
N GLN A 701 17.27 -4.48 -2.63
CA GLN A 701 16.48 -4.92 -3.78
C GLN A 701 17.31 -5.78 -4.74
N TRP A 702 16.70 -6.85 -5.24
CA TRP A 702 17.26 -7.77 -6.22
C TRP A 702 16.32 -7.94 -7.41
N ARG A 703 16.89 -7.97 -8.61
CA ARG A 703 16.18 -8.29 -9.84
C ARG A 703 16.34 -9.75 -10.19
N VAL A 704 15.24 -10.41 -10.49
CA VAL A 704 15.17 -11.84 -10.81
C VAL A 704 14.43 -12.01 -12.12
N THR A 705 15.07 -12.63 -13.10
CA THR A 705 14.48 -12.92 -14.42
C THR A 705 13.96 -14.36 -14.47
N SER A 706 13.21 -14.71 -15.52
CA SER A 706 12.74 -16.09 -15.72
C SER A 706 13.88 -17.10 -15.80
N SER A 707 15.03 -16.71 -16.37
CA SER A 707 16.24 -17.55 -16.44
C SER A 707 16.88 -17.85 -15.09
N ASP A 708 16.56 -17.06 -14.07
CA ASP A 708 17.03 -17.26 -12.70
C ASP A 708 16.13 -18.22 -11.90
N LEU A 709 14.96 -18.55 -12.45
CA LEU A 709 13.97 -19.41 -11.83
C LEU A 709 14.01 -20.82 -12.41
N TRP A 710 13.24 -21.71 -11.78
CA TRP A 710 13.08 -23.09 -12.20
C TRP A 710 12.12 -23.24 -13.40
N PRO A 711 12.24 -24.36 -14.17
CA PRO A 711 11.22 -24.75 -15.14
C PRO A 711 9.86 -24.98 -14.48
N LEU A 712 8.77 -24.60 -15.16
CA LEU A 712 7.41 -24.71 -14.62
C LEU A 712 6.97 -26.17 -14.38
N ASP A 713 7.47 -27.10 -15.18
CA ASP A 713 7.21 -28.54 -15.12
C ASP A 713 8.15 -29.30 -14.18
N ALA A 714 9.13 -28.63 -13.56
CA ALA A 714 10.03 -29.26 -12.61
C ALA A 714 9.30 -29.83 -11.38
N SER A 715 9.85 -30.90 -10.80
CA SER A 715 9.32 -31.49 -9.56
C SER A 715 9.39 -30.49 -8.40
N ARG A 716 8.51 -30.64 -7.41
CA ARG A 716 8.48 -29.74 -6.24
C ARG A 716 9.81 -29.73 -5.49
N LEU A 717 10.44 -30.90 -5.31
CA LEU A 717 11.75 -31.01 -4.69
C LEU A 717 12.80 -30.23 -5.49
N HIS A 718 12.80 -30.34 -6.82
CA HIS A 718 13.73 -29.59 -7.66
C HIS A 718 13.53 -28.07 -7.52
N LYS A 719 12.27 -27.61 -7.53
CA LYS A 719 11.94 -26.19 -7.30
C LYS A 719 12.40 -25.72 -5.91
N ALA A 720 12.18 -26.50 -4.87
CA ALA A 720 12.61 -26.18 -3.51
C ALA A 720 14.14 -26.09 -3.37
N ARG A 721 14.88 -26.99 -4.04
CA ARG A 721 16.34 -26.94 -4.11
C ARG A 721 16.84 -25.69 -4.84
N LEU A 722 16.23 -25.35 -5.98
CA LEU A 722 16.57 -24.13 -6.72
C LEU A 722 16.25 -22.86 -5.94
N LEU A 723 15.13 -22.83 -5.20
CA LEU A 723 14.79 -21.75 -4.29
C LEU A 723 15.85 -21.58 -3.18
N TYR A 724 16.26 -22.68 -2.54
CA TYR A 724 17.31 -22.68 -1.52
C TYR A 724 18.64 -22.13 -2.08
N ARG A 725 19.08 -22.63 -3.23
CA ARG A 725 20.29 -22.16 -3.92
C ARG A 725 20.21 -20.69 -4.28
N MET A 726 19.10 -20.26 -4.89
CA MET A 726 18.89 -18.84 -5.23
C MET A 726 19.00 -17.95 -3.99
N ARG A 727 18.38 -18.34 -2.87
CA ARG A 727 18.48 -17.59 -1.62
C ARG A 727 19.94 -17.49 -1.14
N ARG A 728 20.65 -18.61 -1.10
CA ARG A 728 22.06 -18.69 -0.67
C ARG A 728 22.97 -17.86 -1.58
N ASP A 729 22.90 -18.09 -2.89
CA ASP A 729 23.83 -17.55 -3.87
C ASP A 729 23.64 -16.04 -4.08
N ARG A 730 22.42 -15.53 -3.81
CA ARG A 730 22.08 -14.10 -3.90
C ARG A 730 21.98 -13.39 -2.55
N PHE A 731 22.27 -14.10 -1.45
CA PHE A 731 22.22 -13.56 -0.08
C PHE A 731 20.85 -12.95 0.26
N LEU A 732 19.78 -13.59 -0.20
CA LEU A 732 18.42 -13.09 0.07
C LEU A 732 18.05 -13.36 1.54
N PRO A 733 17.49 -12.36 2.25
CA PRO A 733 16.95 -12.58 3.58
C PRO A 733 15.76 -13.55 3.50
N ARG A 734 15.43 -14.21 4.61
CA ARG A 734 14.31 -15.16 4.66
C ARG A 734 12.99 -14.49 4.28
N TRP A 735 12.70 -13.34 4.87
CA TRP A 735 11.47 -12.60 4.62
C TRP A 735 11.70 -11.50 3.60
N VAL A 736 10.91 -11.54 2.53
CA VAL A 736 11.01 -10.60 1.41
C VAL A 736 9.63 -10.15 0.95
N PHE A 737 9.59 -9.05 0.23
CA PHE A 737 8.49 -8.68 -0.63
C PHE A 737 8.82 -9.04 -2.08
N VAL A 738 7.85 -9.60 -2.79
CA VAL A 738 7.96 -9.95 -4.21
C VAL A 738 6.99 -9.07 -5.01
N SER A 739 7.51 -8.39 -6.02
CA SER A 739 6.73 -7.57 -6.95
C SER A 739 6.95 -8.04 -8.40
N PRO A 740 5.89 -8.17 -9.23
CA PRO A 740 6.01 -8.62 -10.62
C PRO A 740 6.84 -7.66 -11.49
N ALA A 741 6.90 -6.39 -11.12
CA ALA A 741 7.81 -5.42 -11.71
C ALA A 741 8.18 -4.39 -10.66
N ALA A 742 9.23 -3.63 -10.94
CA ALA A 742 9.60 -2.51 -10.10
C ALA A 742 8.46 -1.46 -10.06
N GLY A 743 8.04 -1.03 -8.87
CA GLY A 743 6.88 -0.15 -8.67
C GLY A 743 5.53 -0.86 -8.54
N ALA A 744 5.44 -2.15 -8.87
CA ALA A 744 4.21 -2.93 -8.69
C ALA A 744 3.95 -3.27 -7.21
N SER A 745 2.68 -3.57 -6.89
CA SER A 745 2.26 -3.90 -5.53
C SER A 745 2.99 -5.14 -4.99
N PRO A 746 3.66 -5.05 -3.83
CA PRO A 746 4.41 -6.17 -3.27
C PRO A 746 3.51 -7.19 -2.61
N VAL A 747 3.96 -8.43 -2.65
CA VAL A 747 3.40 -9.58 -1.95
C VAL A 747 4.43 -10.05 -0.90
N PRO A 748 4.06 -10.14 0.39
CA PRO A 748 4.92 -10.74 1.41
C PRO A 748 5.24 -12.20 1.08
N CYS A 749 6.50 -12.61 1.27
CA CYS A 749 6.99 -13.94 0.94
C CYS A 749 8.00 -14.41 2.00
N ASP A 750 7.85 -15.65 2.47
CA ASP A 750 8.82 -16.35 3.32
C ASP A 750 9.57 -17.35 2.44
N LEU A 751 10.85 -17.10 2.16
CA LEU A 751 11.69 -17.94 1.30
C LEU A 751 12.05 -19.29 1.95
N GLU A 752 11.74 -19.49 3.23
CA GLU A 752 11.78 -20.80 3.90
C GLU A 752 10.40 -21.47 3.95
N SER A 753 9.49 -21.10 3.06
CA SER A 753 8.21 -21.77 2.81
C SER A 753 8.14 -22.30 1.39
N LEU A 754 7.57 -23.50 1.19
CA LEU A 754 7.25 -23.99 -0.17
C LEU A 754 6.25 -23.08 -0.90
N ARG A 755 5.53 -22.20 -0.19
CA ARG A 755 4.66 -21.19 -0.80
C ARG A 755 5.41 -20.08 -1.53
N ALA A 756 6.70 -19.89 -1.25
CA ALA A 756 7.50 -18.95 -2.02
C ALA A 756 7.51 -19.32 -3.50
N ILE A 757 7.51 -20.62 -3.81
CA ILE A 757 7.48 -21.14 -5.19
C ILE A 757 6.26 -20.60 -5.93
N SER A 758 5.05 -20.82 -5.41
CA SER A 758 3.81 -20.37 -6.06
C SER A 758 3.68 -18.84 -6.08
N THR A 759 4.21 -18.16 -5.06
CA THR A 759 4.22 -16.69 -4.99
C THR A 759 5.10 -16.11 -6.10
N MET A 760 6.29 -16.67 -6.32
CA MET A 760 7.23 -16.23 -7.36
C MET A 760 6.74 -16.60 -8.76
N GLU A 761 6.19 -17.80 -8.96
CA GLU A 761 5.58 -18.19 -10.24
C GLU A 761 4.40 -17.27 -10.60
N HIS A 762 3.55 -16.92 -9.64
CA HIS A 762 2.43 -16.01 -9.88
C HIS A 762 2.91 -14.58 -10.20
N ALA A 763 3.91 -14.08 -9.46
CA ALA A 763 4.51 -12.78 -9.76
C ALA A 763 5.14 -12.75 -11.16
N MET A 764 5.86 -13.81 -11.55
CA MET A 764 6.45 -13.93 -12.88
C MET A 764 5.38 -13.99 -13.99
N ALA A 765 4.28 -14.70 -13.76
CA ALA A 765 3.16 -14.75 -14.71
C ALA A 765 2.47 -13.39 -14.92
N MET A 766 2.58 -12.47 -13.96
CA MET A 766 2.04 -11.11 -14.05
C MET A 766 3.05 -10.09 -14.63
N CYS A 767 4.25 -10.50 -15.01
CA CYS A 767 5.21 -9.64 -15.72
C CYS A 767 4.62 -9.28 -17.11
N ALA A 768 3.96 -8.13 -17.19
CA ALA A 768 3.07 -7.78 -18.31
C ALA A 768 3.78 -7.35 -19.62
N SER A 769 5.11 -7.39 -19.70
CA SER A 769 5.82 -7.00 -20.93
C SER A 769 7.15 -7.76 -21.10
N PRO A 770 7.53 -8.15 -22.34
CA PRO A 770 8.88 -8.59 -22.68
C PRO A 770 9.97 -7.55 -22.35
N GLU A 771 9.59 -6.27 -22.22
CA GLU A 771 10.47 -5.17 -21.78
C GLU A 771 10.57 -5.03 -20.25
N SER A 772 9.81 -5.83 -19.47
CA SER A 772 9.96 -5.79 -18.02
C SER A 772 11.32 -6.37 -17.67
N ASP A 773 12.12 -5.64 -16.89
CA ASP A 773 13.45 -6.05 -16.42
C ASP A 773 13.39 -7.29 -15.48
N GLY A 774 12.25 -7.96 -15.35
CA GLY A 774 12.01 -9.08 -14.45
C GLY A 774 11.33 -8.67 -13.14
N MET A 775 11.09 -9.68 -12.32
CA MET A 775 10.51 -9.56 -10.98
C MET A 775 11.51 -8.87 -10.04
N VAL A 776 10.99 -8.11 -9.08
CA VAL A 776 11.80 -7.50 -8.01
C VAL A 776 11.52 -8.19 -6.69
N ILE A 777 12.60 -8.62 -6.03
CA ILE A 777 12.59 -9.06 -4.64
C ILE A 777 13.13 -7.91 -3.80
N GLU A 778 12.46 -7.58 -2.71
CA GLU A 778 12.83 -6.53 -1.78
C GLU A 778 12.94 -7.12 -0.37
N GLU A 779 13.95 -6.71 0.38
CA GLU A 779 14.07 -7.04 1.79
C GLU A 779 12.80 -6.63 2.57
N MET A 780 12.24 -7.55 3.36
CA MET A 780 11.19 -7.20 4.29
C MET A 780 11.81 -6.53 5.53
N ILE A 781 11.73 -5.20 5.59
CA ILE A 781 12.22 -4.42 6.73
C ILE A 781 11.10 -3.52 7.30
N PRO A 782 10.83 -3.55 8.62
CA PRO A 782 11.30 -4.56 9.57
C PRO A 782 10.82 -5.96 9.19
N ASP A 783 11.64 -6.97 9.51
CA ASP A 783 11.22 -8.36 9.38
C ASP A 783 10.31 -8.77 10.57
N PRO A 784 9.60 -9.90 10.50
CA PRO A 784 8.74 -10.39 11.58
C PRO A 784 9.39 -10.44 12.97
N SER A 785 10.68 -10.79 13.04
CA SER A 785 11.43 -10.89 14.30
C SER A 785 11.81 -9.51 14.87
N GLU A 786 11.72 -8.46 14.07
CA GLU A 786 12.00 -7.07 14.46
C GLU A 786 10.75 -6.27 14.85
N PHE A 787 9.54 -6.83 14.70
CA PHE A 787 8.32 -6.14 15.11
C PHE A 787 8.35 -5.79 16.60
N ARG A 788 8.03 -4.52 16.92
CA ARG A 788 8.09 -4.00 18.29
C ARG A 788 6.77 -4.07 19.05
N THR A 789 5.66 -4.19 18.34
CA THR A 789 4.33 -4.11 18.95
C THR A 789 3.85 -5.49 19.36
N VAL A 790 3.41 -5.63 20.60
CA VAL A 790 2.79 -6.84 21.14
C VAL A 790 1.28 -6.70 21.15
N ASP A 791 0.55 -7.75 20.73
CA ASP A 791 -0.91 -7.83 20.85
C ASP A 791 -1.32 -8.65 22.07
N LEU A 792 -1.82 -7.99 23.13
CA LEU A 792 -2.25 -8.67 24.36
C LEU A 792 -3.56 -9.46 24.20
N SER A 793 -4.28 -9.25 23.10
CA SER A 793 -5.48 -10.02 22.79
C SER A 793 -5.17 -11.36 22.14
N ASP A 794 -3.94 -11.55 21.67
CA ASP A 794 -3.47 -12.83 21.20
C ASP A 794 -3.02 -13.69 22.39
N PRO A 795 -3.49 -14.95 22.53
CA PRO A 795 -3.09 -15.82 23.64
C PRO A 795 -1.58 -16.07 23.73
N LEU A 796 -0.85 -16.00 22.61
CA LEU A 796 0.60 -16.12 22.58
C LEU A 796 1.31 -14.80 22.92
N CYS A 797 0.56 -13.70 23.09
CA CYS A 797 1.08 -12.33 23.20
C CYS A 797 2.11 -12.04 22.11
N ASP A 798 1.83 -12.49 20.88
CA ASP A 798 2.77 -12.40 19.78
C ASP A 798 2.83 -10.97 19.21
N ARG A 799 3.83 -10.75 18.36
CA ARG A 799 4.09 -9.48 17.72
C ARG A 799 3.16 -9.25 16.54
N VAL A 800 2.86 -7.98 16.31
CA VAL A 800 2.04 -7.52 15.18
C VAL A 800 2.75 -6.42 14.41
N ALA A 801 2.64 -6.45 13.09
CA ALA A 801 3.18 -5.39 12.26
C ALA A 801 2.45 -4.08 12.55
N THR A 802 3.22 -2.99 12.71
CA THR A 802 2.67 -1.67 13.01
C THR A 802 3.37 -0.55 12.26
N GLU A 803 2.61 0.50 12.01
CA GLU A 803 3.07 1.74 11.40
C GLU A 803 2.58 2.92 12.22
N VAL A 804 3.50 3.78 12.64
CA VAL A 804 3.19 5.02 13.36
C VAL A 804 3.06 6.16 12.36
N LEU A 805 1.95 6.88 12.46
CA LEU A 805 1.72 8.13 11.74
C LEU A 805 2.17 9.30 12.61
N LEU A 806 3.13 10.08 12.11
CA LEU A 806 3.63 11.30 12.73
C LEU A 806 3.39 12.49 11.79
N ALA A 807 3.14 13.68 12.34
CA ALA A 807 3.07 14.92 11.58
C ALA A 807 4.29 15.79 11.86
N THR A 808 4.87 16.38 10.81
CA THR A 808 5.85 17.46 10.94
C THR A 808 5.17 18.78 11.33
N GLU A 809 5.91 19.71 11.90
CA GLU A 809 5.44 21.09 12.05
C GLU A 809 5.69 21.93 10.78
N ARG A 810 4.98 23.05 10.63
CA ARG A 810 5.26 24.04 9.59
C ARG A 810 6.58 24.75 9.92
N THR A 811 7.49 24.84 8.96
CA THR A 811 8.72 25.63 9.09
C THR A 811 8.52 27.04 8.54
N ASP A 812 8.35 28.03 9.41
CA ASP A 812 8.38 29.45 9.03
C ASP A 812 9.80 30.01 9.08
N ARG A 813 10.52 29.96 7.96
CA ARG A 813 11.84 30.62 7.89
C ARG A 813 11.74 32.15 7.93
N SER A 814 10.59 32.76 7.63
CA SER A 814 10.38 34.21 7.76
C SER A 814 10.43 34.70 9.21
N ARG A 815 10.08 33.86 10.20
CA ARG A 815 10.20 34.19 11.63
C ARG A 815 11.58 33.91 12.23
N MET A 816 12.41 33.07 11.61
CA MET A 816 13.78 32.84 12.08
C MET A 816 14.74 33.95 11.64
N ALA A 817 14.50 34.61 10.50
CA ALA A 817 15.30 35.75 10.06
C ALA A 817 15.10 37.02 10.91
N SER A 818 14.01 37.12 11.69
CA SER A 818 13.73 38.27 12.57
C SER A 818 14.22 38.09 14.01
N ARG A 819 14.88 36.96 14.34
CA ARG A 819 15.44 36.66 15.67
C ARG A 819 16.96 36.60 15.66
N ASP A 820 17.61 37.54 14.98
CA ASP A 820 19.05 37.77 15.12
C ASP A 820 19.29 39.14 15.79
N PRO A 821 19.30 39.24 17.14
CA PRO A 821 19.59 40.47 17.85
C PRO A 821 21.11 40.63 17.99
N ALA A 822 21.83 40.77 16.88
CA ALA A 822 23.28 40.96 16.91
C ALA A 822 23.80 41.71 15.67
N LYS A 823 23.39 42.99 15.52
CA LYS A 823 24.16 44.03 14.81
C LYS A 823 23.49 45.41 14.98
N GLY A 824 23.32 45.83 16.23
CA GLY A 824 23.01 47.21 16.60
C GLY A 824 24.19 47.82 17.36
N GLY A 825 25.35 47.91 16.70
CA GLY A 825 26.56 48.51 17.27
C GLY A 825 26.64 50.00 16.92
N ARG A 826 26.53 50.83 17.96
CA ARG A 826 26.77 52.29 18.00
C ARG A 826 27.99 52.73 17.19
N LYS A 827 27.87 53.88 16.52
CA LYS A 827 28.97 54.83 16.32
C LYS A 827 28.46 56.24 16.63
N ASP A 828 28.79 56.69 17.83
CA ASP A 828 29.14 58.09 18.08
C ASP A 828 30.67 58.18 17.93
N GLY A 829 31.13 59.18 17.18
CA GLY A 829 32.52 59.40 16.78
C GLY A 829 32.59 60.08 15.43
#